data_AF-A0A0R3SXF7-F1
#
_entry.id   AF-A0A0R3SXF7-F1
#
_cell.length_a   1.000
_cell.length_b   1.000
_cell.length_c   1.000
_cell.angle_alpha   90.00
_cell.angle_beta   90.00
_cell.angle_gamma   90.00
#
_symmetry.space_group_name_H-M   'P 1'
#
loop_
_entity.id
_entity.type
_entity.pdbx_description
1 polymer ?
#
loop_
_entity_poly.entity_id
_entity_poly.type
_entity_poly.pdbx_seq_one_letter_code
_entity_poly.pdbx_strand_id
1 'polypeptide(L)'
;MIYTSYYIYLLLYLLVFETEVVSPNADSDFLSEYRSGTAFNSSLIEINSRLKSLEESISTSLSEYHQFYRSVASKIAENSADLNILRGDINKLNSEYHTKIKPFLNNLEVDVDGVSFKGSPSSIHSQAVEKLEDLLKIYKNLKHLLDLHNAIQSLDTCTISLLRTCSVRNQVKHLCHTEDLSLDLDDNEISDDEQFDDDSYLYAWKNDIPVSCGTIELEVREITSAIKKVESLLDVSTFYEKSQVALYQAFMGTFLGKKRILREFVEHYWSNMVRVVPEPKEKSILGKFEVIGKTADLQSLVNLADALHETKKLVQPTGKGIWEVIFMPWLNFITSKTANEGQNIILNIDQSFAAENEELWCLQLLSIEDEHKGGLNLIYNSCEGLKSTIEKLSGKFFGLKCESDYLLIDFCRSSPGPFNMQLAEQLVESCFLPNLSSSLTSVNGSIVECDEEAVSKILFATKGAISPLISTGKDLRYFDSKTVEYLENFVENLDRFTVQRQDQAYAQALVTILSDEANLTSLIKVGGCEDGHESLKENDSKGLSESQLEVAELSKLFRYVNLEFPECFISKAVVMLLKQVDQIIEDAKGYEKDQLPMILKRVPHLIHLYSHFVPTLHAERMKSDLRFVTIYHNDCMYLADQCLTLGRRKIFPFVESLGLGTGLQTAASLSTLHLVTPLRNSATSALMNHLRIQKSRIHETFNASRGLKDCAGEGNEKCERAILGCVSLLLIVVKSIDPLPITIYLRFLGVLVDEFIRIFCDAVINLEDITTMECSSLLRYIDSVIKAVSCILLK
;
A
#
# COMPACT_ATOMS: atom_id res chain seq x y z
N MET A 1 -25.15 -30.30 23.81
CA MET A 1 -25.35 -29.84 25.21
C MET A 1 -26.67 -29.06 25.24
N ILE A 2 -27.42 -29.08 26.36
CA ILE A 2 -28.79 -28.53 26.50
C ILE A 2 -29.86 -29.32 25.71
N TYR A 3 -30.48 -30.32 26.37
CA TYR A 3 -31.95 -30.60 26.37
C TYR A 3 -32.36 -31.89 27.15
N THR A 4 -31.51 -32.43 28.04
CA THR A 4 -31.76 -33.70 28.75
C THR A 4 -31.91 -33.61 30.28
N SER A 5 -31.90 -32.42 30.88
CA SER A 5 -31.82 -32.27 32.36
C SER A 5 -33.10 -31.80 33.06
N TYR A 6 -34.20 -31.52 32.34
CA TYR A 6 -35.41 -30.92 32.94
C TYR A 6 -36.58 -31.90 33.20
N TYR A 7 -36.54 -33.12 32.65
CA TYR A 7 -37.61 -34.11 32.82
C TYR A 7 -37.44 -35.02 34.05
N ILE A 8 -36.22 -35.16 34.58
CA ILE A 8 -35.93 -36.08 35.70
C ILE A 8 -36.41 -35.52 37.05
N TYR A 9 -36.38 -34.19 37.22
CA TYR A 9 -36.79 -33.54 38.47
C TYR A 9 -38.31 -33.59 38.73
N LEU A 10 -39.13 -33.73 37.69
CA LEU A 10 -40.59 -33.80 37.81
C LEU A 10 -41.08 -35.22 38.16
N LEU A 11 -40.37 -36.25 37.70
CA LEU A 11 -40.70 -37.66 37.96
C LEU A 11 -40.41 -38.12 39.41
N LEU A 12 -39.51 -37.42 40.12
CA LEU A 12 -39.19 -37.71 41.53
C LEU A 12 -40.29 -37.28 42.52
N TYR A 13 -41.26 -36.44 42.10
CA TYR A 13 -42.31 -35.92 42.96
C TYR A 13 -43.58 -36.79 42.99
N LEU A 14 -43.70 -37.77 42.08
CA LEU A 14 -44.96 -38.49 41.77
C LEU A 14 -44.96 -39.96 42.25
N LEU A 15 -44.12 -40.32 43.22
CA LEU A 15 -43.90 -41.71 43.68
C LEU A 15 -44.29 -41.97 45.15
N VAL A 16 -45.05 -41.08 45.80
CA VAL A 16 -45.19 -41.08 47.28
C VAL A 16 -46.54 -41.64 47.81
N PHE A 17 -47.54 -41.97 46.96
CA PHE A 17 -48.91 -42.25 47.46
C PHE A 17 -49.73 -43.36 46.69
N GLU A 18 -50.31 -44.34 47.45
CA GLU A 18 -51.32 -45.47 47.30
C GLU A 18 -52.93 -45.45 47.30
N THR A 19 -53.75 -45.30 46.22
CA THR A 19 -55.26 -45.59 46.12
C THR A 19 -56.36 -44.82 46.94
N GLU A 20 -57.66 -44.62 46.59
CA GLU A 20 -58.76 -45.56 46.15
C GLU A 20 -60.01 -44.97 45.38
N VAL A 21 -60.54 -45.80 44.46
CA VAL A 21 -61.96 -46.21 44.13
C VAL A 21 -63.16 -45.24 43.94
N VAL A 22 -63.77 -45.27 42.73
CA VAL A 22 -65.25 -45.43 42.49
C VAL A 22 -65.54 -46.20 41.17
N SER A 23 -66.28 -47.32 41.26
CA SER A 23 -67.21 -47.99 40.30
C SER A 23 -66.81 -48.26 38.81
N PRO A 24 -67.17 -49.44 38.24
CA PRO A 24 -66.69 -49.88 36.92
C PRO A 24 -67.61 -49.47 35.75
N ASN A 25 -66.99 -49.28 34.58
CA ASN A 25 -67.54 -49.70 33.28
C ASN A 25 -66.38 -49.90 32.29
N ALA A 26 -66.62 -50.74 31.26
CA ALA A 26 -65.58 -51.27 30.40
C ALA A 26 -64.86 -50.21 29.54
N ASP A 27 -63.54 -50.32 29.48
CA ASP A 27 -62.80 -50.58 28.22
C ASP A 27 -61.39 -51.11 28.55
N SER A 28 -61.30 -52.44 28.72
CA SER A 28 -60.06 -53.22 28.59
C SER A 28 -59.61 -53.20 27.11
N ASP A 29 -58.33 -53.10 26.74
CA ASP A 29 -57.26 -54.03 27.13
C ASP A 29 -55.96 -53.38 27.64
N PHE A 30 -55.70 -52.11 27.29
CA PHE A 30 -54.35 -51.54 27.32
C PHE A 30 -53.76 -51.38 28.74
N LEU A 31 -54.58 -51.01 29.73
CA LEU A 31 -54.14 -50.83 31.12
C LEU A 31 -53.87 -52.17 31.85
N SER A 32 -54.52 -53.25 31.42
CA SER A 32 -54.22 -54.61 31.88
C SER A 32 -52.90 -55.13 31.30
N GLU A 33 -52.67 -54.94 30.00
CA GLU A 33 -51.41 -55.34 29.35
C GLU A 33 -50.19 -54.55 29.84
N TYR A 34 -50.37 -53.27 30.19
CA TYR A 34 -49.30 -52.46 30.80
C TYR A 34 -48.98 -52.95 32.23
N ARG A 35 -49.99 -53.40 33.00
CA ARG A 35 -49.79 -53.99 34.33
C ARG A 35 -49.19 -55.40 34.29
N SER A 36 -49.38 -56.17 33.22
CA SER A 36 -48.77 -57.51 33.07
C SER A 36 -47.35 -57.47 32.50
N GLY A 37 -46.93 -56.37 31.88
CA GLY A 37 -45.58 -56.21 31.30
C GLY A 37 -45.30 -57.11 30.09
N THR A 38 -46.32 -57.71 29.48
CA THR A 38 -46.18 -58.71 28.40
C THR A 38 -46.21 -58.08 27.02
N ALA A 39 -47.25 -57.31 26.68
CA ALA A 39 -47.48 -56.85 25.30
C ALA A 39 -46.46 -55.81 24.81
N PHE A 40 -46.14 -54.81 25.63
CA PHE A 40 -45.11 -53.82 25.31
C PHE A 40 -43.74 -54.49 25.12
N ASN A 41 -43.42 -55.48 25.96
CA ASN A 41 -42.15 -56.20 25.95
C ASN A 41 -42.06 -57.15 24.74
N SER A 42 -43.14 -57.83 24.34
CA SER A 42 -43.16 -58.62 23.10
C SER A 42 -42.97 -57.75 21.85
N SER A 43 -43.67 -56.61 21.75
CA SER A 43 -43.49 -55.68 20.62
C SER A 43 -42.08 -55.08 20.59
N LEU A 44 -41.48 -54.78 21.74
CA LEU A 44 -40.09 -54.31 21.81
C LEU A 44 -39.08 -55.39 21.41
N ILE A 45 -39.33 -56.65 21.80
CA ILE A 45 -38.50 -57.81 21.41
C ILE A 45 -38.60 -58.07 19.91
N GLU A 46 -39.79 -57.93 19.31
CA GLU A 46 -40.01 -58.05 17.87
C GLU A 46 -39.35 -56.91 17.08
N ILE A 47 -39.48 -55.66 17.53
CA ILE A 47 -38.79 -54.52 16.92
C ILE A 47 -37.26 -54.68 17.04
N ASN A 48 -36.76 -55.20 18.17
CA ASN A 48 -35.34 -55.50 18.39
C ASN A 48 -34.83 -56.64 17.50
N SER A 49 -35.58 -57.73 17.35
CA SER A 49 -35.18 -58.84 16.48
C SER A 49 -35.19 -58.44 15.00
N ARG A 50 -36.18 -57.66 14.57
CA ARG A 50 -36.22 -57.06 13.22
C ARG A 50 -35.08 -56.07 13.00
N LEU A 51 -34.77 -55.20 13.97
CA LEU A 51 -33.63 -54.28 13.88
C LEU A 51 -32.28 -55.00 13.81
N LYS A 52 -32.07 -56.07 14.58
CA LYS A 52 -30.84 -56.88 14.54
C LYS A 52 -30.70 -57.67 13.24
N SER A 53 -31.79 -58.25 12.75
CA SER A 53 -31.80 -58.92 11.44
C SER A 53 -31.55 -57.92 10.29
N LEU A 54 -32.10 -56.71 10.39
CA LEU A 54 -31.83 -55.62 9.46
C LEU A 54 -30.38 -55.11 9.58
N GLU A 55 -29.81 -55.05 10.78
CA GLU A 55 -28.40 -54.71 11.00
C GLU A 55 -27.46 -55.73 10.33
N GLU A 56 -27.73 -57.02 10.48
CA GLU A 56 -26.97 -58.09 9.82
C GLU A 56 -27.13 -58.03 8.30
N SER A 57 -28.35 -57.81 7.80
CA SER A 57 -28.63 -57.66 6.37
C SER A 57 -27.95 -56.43 5.76
N ILE A 58 -28.05 -55.26 6.40
CA ILE A 58 -27.41 -54.02 5.99
C ILE A 58 -25.89 -54.16 6.03
N SER A 59 -25.33 -54.69 7.12
CA SER A 59 -23.88 -54.87 7.26
C SER A 59 -23.32 -55.82 6.20
N THR A 60 -24.02 -56.92 5.91
CA THR A 60 -23.63 -57.86 4.86
C THR A 60 -23.73 -57.22 3.48
N SER A 61 -24.87 -56.59 3.15
CA SER A 61 -25.12 -55.94 1.87
C SER A 61 -24.10 -54.83 1.55
N LEU A 62 -23.82 -53.98 2.54
CA LEU A 62 -22.85 -52.90 2.39
C LEU A 62 -21.41 -53.44 2.30
N SER A 63 -21.10 -54.55 2.99
CA SER A 63 -19.81 -55.22 2.85
C SER A 63 -19.64 -55.81 1.44
N GLU A 64 -20.67 -56.48 0.90
CA GLU A 64 -20.65 -57.00 -0.48
C GLU A 64 -20.42 -55.91 -1.54
N TYR A 65 -20.97 -54.70 -1.34
CA TYR A 65 -20.70 -53.57 -2.21
C TYR A 65 -19.29 -52.98 -1.98
N HIS A 66 -18.94 -52.59 -0.74
CA HIS A 66 -17.74 -51.80 -0.46
C HIS A 66 -16.44 -52.61 -0.32
N GLN A 67 -16.51 -53.92 -0.01
CA GLN A 67 -15.34 -54.81 0.02
C GLN A 67 -15.21 -55.67 -1.23
N PHE A 68 -16.33 -56.06 -1.86
CA PHE A 68 -16.35 -57.04 -2.96
C PHE A 68 -16.92 -56.51 -4.28
N TYR A 69 -17.27 -55.22 -4.36
CA TYR A 69 -17.75 -54.53 -5.58
C TYR A 69 -18.96 -55.20 -6.27
N ARG A 70 -19.81 -55.90 -5.52
CA ARG A 70 -21.03 -56.52 -6.05
C ARG A 70 -22.16 -55.49 -6.14
N SER A 71 -23.07 -55.67 -7.10
CA SER A 71 -24.29 -54.85 -7.18
C SER A 71 -25.31 -55.28 -6.13
N VAL A 72 -25.76 -54.34 -5.29
CA VAL A 72 -26.63 -54.61 -4.13
C VAL A 72 -27.87 -53.69 -4.10
N ALA A 73 -28.14 -52.96 -5.19
CA ALA A 73 -29.14 -51.89 -5.25
C ALA A 73 -30.56 -52.33 -4.84
N SER A 74 -31.04 -53.50 -5.29
CA SER A 74 -32.36 -54.02 -4.88
C SER A 74 -32.43 -54.27 -3.37
N LYS A 75 -31.41 -54.92 -2.81
CA LYS A 75 -31.37 -55.29 -1.39
C LYS A 75 -31.20 -54.07 -0.49
N ILE A 76 -30.48 -53.04 -0.95
CA ILE A 76 -30.35 -51.76 -0.24
C ILE A 76 -31.66 -50.95 -0.31
N ALA A 77 -32.40 -51.00 -1.41
CA ALA A 77 -33.73 -50.40 -1.51
C ALA A 77 -34.75 -51.10 -0.59
N GLU A 78 -34.75 -52.44 -0.55
CA GLU A 78 -35.54 -53.24 0.40
C GLU A 78 -35.20 -52.88 1.86
N ASN A 79 -33.91 -52.91 2.22
CA ASN A 79 -33.45 -52.56 3.56
C ASN A 79 -33.82 -51.11 3.96
N SER A 80 -33.82 -50.18 3.01
CA SER A 80 -34.28 -48.79 3.21
C SER A 80 -35.79 -48.71 3.45
N ALA A 81 -36.59 -49.48 2.69
CA ALA A 81 -38.04 -49.56 2.90
C ALA A 81 -38.36 -50.16 4.28
N ASP A 82 -37.71 -51.26 4.65
CA ASP A 82 -37.86 -51.91 5.96
C ASP A 82 -37.44 -50.99 7.12
N LEU A 83 -36.35 -50.25 6.98
CA LEU A 83 -35.92 -49.23 7.95
C LEU A 83 -36.95 -48.10 8.10
N ASN A 84 -37.61 -47.70 7.02
CA ASN A 84 -38.67 -46.69 7.04
C ASN A 84 -39.98 -47.21 7.65
N ILE A 85 -40.32 -48.48 7.44
CA ILE A 85 -41.44 -49.17 8.10
C ILE A 85 -41.18 -49.26 9.61
N LEU A 86 -40.00 -49.72 10.01
CA LEU A 86 -39.58 -49.77 11.43
C LEU A 86 -39.55 -48.39 12.08
N ARG A 87 -39.20 -47.32 11.34
CA ARG A 87 -39.36 -45.93 11.84
C ARG A 87 -40.83 -45.59 12.10
N GLY A 88 -41.75 -46.05 11.24
CA GLY A 88 -43.19 -45.92 11.44
C GLY A 88 -43.64 -46.64 12.72
N ASP A 89 -43.19 -47.88 12.91
CA ASP A 89 -43.50 -48.71 14.08
C ASP A 89 -42.94 -48.09 15.38
N ILE A 90 -41.68 -47.63 15.38
CA ILE A 90 -41.04 -46.95 16.51
C ILE A 90 -41.73 -45.61 16.84
N ASN A 91 -42.07 -44.82 15.81
CA ASN A 91 -42.79 -43.55 16.02
C ASN A 91 -44.22 -43.78 16.53
N LYS A 92 -44.89 -44.84 16.07
CA LYS A 92 -46.19 -45.25 16.59
C LYS A 92 -46.08 -45.67 18.05
N LEU A 93 -45.10 -46.49 18.41
CA LEU A 93 -44.83 -46.91 19.79
C LEU A 93 -44.52 -45.70 20.71
N ASN A 94 -43.71 -44.76 20.24
CA ASN A 94 -43.39 -43.52 20.96
C ASN A 94 -44.61 -42.58 21.10
N SER A 95 -45.45 -42.50 20.07
CA SER A 95 -46.71 -41.76 20.10
C SER A 95 -47.71 -42.40 21.09
N GLU A 96 -47.84 -43.72 21.08
CA GLU A 96 -48.68 -44.46 22.04
C GLU A 96 -48.18 -44.30 23.48
N TYR A 97 -46.87 -44.29 23.69
CA TYR A 97 -46.28 -43.92 24.99
C TYR A 97 -46.65 -42.47 25.40
N HIS A 98 -46.50 -41.50 24.51
CA HIS A 98 -46.83 -40.10 24.80
C HIS A 98 -48.33 -39.79 24.92
N THR A 99 -49.21 -40.59 24.32
CA THR A 99 -50.68 -40.37 24.35
C THR A 99 -51.42 -41.24 25.36
N LYS A 100 -50.95 -42.47 25.65
CA LYS A 100 -51.62 -43.41 26.55
C LYS A 100 -50.94 -43.59 27.91
N ILE A 101 -49.63 -43.29 28.04
CA ILE A 101 -48.88 -43.51 29.28
C ILE A 101 -48.51 -42.17 29.94
N LYS A 102 -47.97 -41.22 29.18
CA LYS A 102 -47.57 -39.90 29.69
C LYS A 102 -48.68 -39.09 30.39
N PRO A 103 -49.97 -39.12 29.98
CA PRO A 103 -51.02 -38.35 30.67
C PRO A 103 -51.45 -38.93 32.03
N PHE A 104 -51.32 -40.24 32.22
CA PHE A 104 -51.73 -40.95 33.45
C PHE A 104 -50.70 -40.84 34.58
N LEU A 105 -49.53 -40.24 34.32
CA LEU A 105 -48.46 -40.06 35.32
C LEU A 105 -48.64 -38.83 36.22
N ASN A 106 -49.65 -37.97 35.98
CA ASN A 106 -49.74 -36.66 36.64
C ASN A 106 -50.79 -36.51 37.77
N ASN A 107 -51.61 -37.53 38.08
CA ASN A 107 -52.64 -37.43 39.14
C ASN A 107 -52.86 -38.77 39.87
N LEU A 108 -52.63 -38.82 41.20
CA LEU A 108 -53.58 -39.29 42.24
C LEU A 108 -52.94 -39.44 43.65
N GLU A 109 -53.71 -39.02 44.68
CA GLU A 109 -53.49 -39.15 46.15
C GLU A 109 -54.61 -40.04 46.81
N VAL A 110 -54.61 -40.26 48.15
CA VAL A 110 -54.47 -41.66 48.64
C VAL A 110 -54.75 -42.04 50.13
N ASP A 111 -55.02 -43.34 50.43
CA ASP A 111 -54.49 -44.15 51.59
C ASP A 111 -54.70 -45.71 51.51
N VAL A 112 -54.12 -46.48 52.45
CA VAL A 112 -53.91 -47.95 52.45
C VAL A 112 -54.43 -48.69 53.71
N ASP A 113 -54.94 -49.93 53.56
CA ASP A 113 -55.29 -50.84 54.69
C ASP A 113 -54.49 -52.18 54.72
N GLY A 114 -53.16 -52.07 54.65
CA GLY A 114 -52.29 -52.88 55.51
C GLY A 114 -51.70 -54.24 55.06
N VAL A 115 -51.23 -54.44 53.82
CA VAL A 115 -50.28 -55.56 53.49
C VAL A 115 -49.18 -55.14 52.51
N SER A 116 -47.92 -55.44 52.81
CA SER A 116 -46.77 -55.08 51.96
C SER A 116 -46.42 -56.12 50.89
N PHE A 117 -46.07 -55.69 49.68
CA PHE A 117 -45.26 -56.45 48.72
C PHE A 117 -44.14 -55.56 48.14
N LYS A 118 -42.96 -56.15 47.88
CA LYS A 118 -41.76 -55.44 47.42
C LYS A 118 -41.58 -55.51 45.91
N GLY A 119 -41.55 -54.34 45.26
CA GLY A 119 -41.04 -54.14 43.90
C GLY A 119 -41.50 -52.79 43.35
N SER A 120 -40.58 -51.90 42.95
CA SER A 120 -40.96 -50.57 42.44
C SER A 120 -41.19 -50.58 40.92
N PRO A 121 -42.28 -49.98 40.41
CA PRO A 121 -42.52 -49.79 38.97
C PRO A 121 -41.37 -49.09 38.23
N SER A 122 -40.54 -48.31 38.95
CA SER A 122 -39.38 -47.61 38.40
C SER A 122 -38.32 -48.52 37.75
N SER A 123 -38.12 -49.76 38.24
CA SER A 123 -37.09 -50.65 37.69
C SER A 123 -37.45 -51.16 36.28
N ILE A 124 -38.72 -51.55 36.10
CA ILE A 124 -39.24 -52.02 34.81
C ILE A 124 -39.28 -50.86 33.80
N HIS A 125 -39.66 -49.67 34.25
CA HIS A 125 -39.66 -48.47 33.42
C HIS A 125 -38.23 -48.08 32.96
N SER A 126 -37.26 -48.03 33.89
CA SER A 126 -35.86 -47.73 33.54
C SER A 126 -35.29 -48.72 32.52
N GLN A 127 -35.54 -50.02 32.71
CA GLN A 127 -35.05 -51.05 31.78
C GLN A 127 -35.73 -51.00 30.40
N ALA A 128 -36.99 -50.54 30.33
CA ALA A 128 -37.68 -50.31 29.07
C ALA A 128 -37.15 -49.07 28.33
N VAL A 129 -36.85 -47.99 29.06
CA VAL A 129 -36.25 -46.77 28.50
C VAL A 129 -34.83 -47.03 28.00
N GLU A 130 -33.99 -47.72 28.79
CA GLU A 130 -32.62 -48.11 28.39
C GLU A 130 -32.63 -48.93 27.09
N LYS A 131 -33.51 -49.95 26.98
CA LYS A 131 -33.70 -50.70 25.73
C LYS A 131 -34.19 -49.84 24.56
N LEU A 132 -35.05 -48.85 24.80
CA LEU A 132 -35.50 -47.91 23.76
C LEU A 132 -34.39 -46.98 23.29
N GLU A 133 -33.53 -46.52 24.19
CA GLU A 133 -32.36 -45.71 23.85
C GLU A 133 -31.35 -46.51 23.03
N ASP A 134 -31.11 -47.78 23.38
CA ASP A 134 -30.30 -48.71 22.58
C ASP A 134 -30.92 -48.96 21.19
N LEU A 135 -32.23 -49.20 21.09
CA LEU A 135 -32.90 -49.37 19.79
C LEU A 135 -32.84 -48.11 18.93
N LEU A 136 -33.01 -46.93 19.52
CA LEU A 136 -32.85 -45.64 18.84
C LEU A 136 -31.41 -45.38 18.41
N LYS A 137 -30.41 -45.88 19.17
CA LYS A 137 -28.99 -45.83 18.82
C LYS A 137 -28.68 -46.75 17.63
N ILE A 138 -29.13 -48.01 17.66
CA ILE A 138 -29.00 -48.95 16.53
C ILE A 138 -29.68 -48.37 15.28
N TYR A 139 -30.91 -47.88 15.39
CA TYR A 139 -31.63 -47.24 14.29
C TYR A 139 -30.84 -46.06 13.68
N LYS A 140 -30.29 -45.17 14.52
CA LYS A 140 -29.47 -44.03 14.07
C LYS A 140 -28.21 -44.50 13.36
N ASN A 141 -27.54 -45.54 13.85
CA ASN A 141 -26.35 -46.11 13.23
C ASN A 141 -26.68 -46.72 11.86
N LEU A 142 -27.74 -47.53 11.74
CA LEU A 142 -28.17 -48.10 10.46
C LEU A 142 -28.57 -47.03 9.45
N LYS A 143 -29.28 -46.00 9.91
CA LYS A 143 -29.62 -44.85 9.07
C LYS A 143 -28.36 -44.11 8.59
N HIS A 144 -27.38 -43.88 9.47
CA HIS A 144 -26.13 -43.21 9.12
C HIS A 144 -25.31 -44.01 8.09
N LEU A 145 -25.17 -45.33 8.26
CA LEU A 145 -24.47 -46.19 7.30
C LEU A 145 -25.18 -46.20 5.92
N LEU A 146 -26.51 -46.18 5.90
CA LEU A 146 -27.30 -46.11 4.67
C LEU A 146 -27.21 -44.73 3.99
N ASP A 147 -27.29 -43.64 4.77
CA ASP A 147 -27.12 -42.27 4.27
C ASP A 147 -25.69 -42.05 3.71
N LEU A 148 -24.66 -42.66 4.32
CA LEU A 148 -23.27 -42.68 3.85
C LEU A 148 -23.11 -43.48 2.56
N HIS A 149 -23.71 -44.67 2.46
CA HIS A 149 -23.75 -45.44 1.20
C HIS A 149 -24.38 -44.63 0.07
N ASN A 150 -25.57 -44.09 0.30
CA ASN A 150 -26.30 -43.30 -0.70
C ASN A 150 -25.50 -42.06 -1.14
N ALA A 151 -24.73 -41.43 -0.24
CA ALA A 151 -23.85 -40.32 -0.57
C ALA A 151 -22.64 -40.75 -1.43
N ILE A 152 -22.02 -41.89 -1.12
CA ILE A 152 -20.91 -42.46 -1.91
C ILE A 152 -21.39 -42.96 -3.28
N GLN A 153 -22.57 -43.60 -3.35
CA GLN A 153 -23.20 -44.02 -4.60
C GLN A 153 -23.59 -42.82 -5.47
N SER A 154 -24.08 -41.73 -4.87
CA SER A 154 -24.34 -40.47 -5.59
C SER A 154 -23.05 -39.89 -6.16
N LEU A 155 -21.96 -39.87 -5.38
CA LEU A 155 -20.64 -39.45 -5.86
C LEU A 155 -20.15 -40.32 -7.01
N ASP A 156 -20.37 -41.63 -6.95
CA ASP A 156 -20.02 -42.55 -8.04
C ASP A 156 -20.79 -42.24 -9.32
N THR A 157 -22.12 -42.12 -9.24
CA THR A 157 -22.97 -41.78 -10.38
C THR A 157 -22.56 -40.45 -11.03
N CYS A 158 -22.30 -39.40 -10.24
CA CYS A 158 -21.83 -38.12 -10.77
C CYS A 158 -20.41 -38.21 -11.37
N THR A 159 -19.52 -39.03 -10.77
CA THR A 159 -18.18 -39.29 -11.31
C THR A 159 -18.27 -40.00 -12.67
N ILE A 160 -19.05 -41.07 -12.77
CA ILE A 160 -19.29 -41.80 -14.03
C ILE A 160 -19.90 -40.88 -15.08
N SER A 161 -20.83 -40.00 -14.70
CA SER A 161 -21.41 -38.99 -15.60
C SER A 161 -20.35 -38.04 -16.15
N LEU A 162 -19.50 -37.45 -15.30
CA LEU A 162 -18.39 -36.57 -15.73
C LEU A 162 -17.45 -37.29 -16.70
N LEU A 163 -17.02 -38.51 -16.35
CA LEU A 163 -16.12 -39.30 -17.19
C LEU A 163 -16.77 -39.63 -18.54
N ARG A 164 -18.07 -39.97 -18.55
CA ARG A 164 -18.83 -40.25 -19.77
C ARG A 164 -19.00 -39.01 -20.65
N THR A 165 -19.37 -37.85 -20.08
CA THR A 165 -19.46 -36.58 -20.83
C THR A 165 -18.14 -36.26 -21.53
N CYS A 166 -17.00 -36.49 -20.85
CA CYS A 166 -15.68 -36.28 -21.43
C CYS A 166 -15.33 -37.36 -22.47
N SER A 167 -15.46 -38.65 -22.16
CA SER A 167 -15.21 -39.76 -23.11
C SER A 167 -15.97 -39.58 -24.44
N VAL A 168 -17.26 -39.24 -24.39
CA VAL A 168 -18.09 -39.02 -25.60
C VAL A 168 -17.59 -37.81 -26.40
N ARG A 169 -17.26 -36.70 -25.73
CA ARG A 169 -16.69 -35.50 -26.39
C ARG A 169 -15.36 -35.81 -27.08
N ASN A 170 -14.53 -36.64 -26.46
CA ASN A 170 -13.22 -37.04 -26.97
C ASN A 170 -13.37 -37.93 -28.22
N GLN A 171 -14.35 -38.85 -28.23
CA GLN A 171 -14.65 -39.71 -29.38
C GLN A 171 -15.22 -38.92 -30.56
N VAL A 172 -16.15 -37.99 -30.33
CA VAL A 172 -16.72 -37.13 -31.40
C VAL A 172 -15.62 -36.32 -32.10
N LYS A 173 -14.68 -35.72 -31.34
CA LYS A 173 -13.52 -35.03 -31.91
C LYS A 173 -12.58 -35.95 -32.68
N HIS A 174 -12.30 -37.15 -32.15
CA HIS A 174 -11.46 -38.13 -32.84
C HIS A 174 -12.05 -38.53 -34.20
N LEU A 175 -13.37 -38.76 -34.26
CA LEU A 175 -14.06 -39.10 -35.51
C LEU A 175 -13.96 -37.97 -36.54
N CYS A 176 -14.22 -36.72 -36.13
CA CYS A 176 -14.06 -35.55 -37.01
C CYS A 176 -12.62 -35.37 -37.55
N HIS A 177 -11.59 -35.68 -36.76
CA HIS A 177 -10.20 -35.62 -37.24
C HIS A 177 -9.81 -36.78 -38.18
N THR A 178 -10.51 -37.91 -38.15
CA THR A 178 -10.24 -39.03 -39.05
C THR A 178 -10.95 -38.93 -40.41
N GLU A 179 -12.04 -38.18 -40.52
CA GLU A 179 -12.78 -38.00 -41.79
C GLU A 179 -12.05 -37.12 -42.82
N ASP A 180 -11.05 -36.33 -42.41
CA ASP A 180 -10.18 -35.56 -43.32
C ASP A 180 -9.13 -36.42 -44.07
N LEU A 181 -9.10 -37.74 -43.85
CA LEU A 181 -8.30 -38.70 -44.64
C LEU A 181 -9.20 -39.54 -45.54
N SER A 182 -9.36 -39.05 -46.77
CA SER A 182 -10.18 -39.62 -47.86
C SER A 182 -10.10 -41.15 -48.00
N LEU A 183 -11.22 -41.84 -47.75
CA LEU A 183 -11.59 -43.11 -48.38
C LEU A 183 -13.11 -43.14 -48.61
N ASP A 184 -13.52 -43.32 -49.87
CA ASP A 184 -14.91 -43.62 -50.22
C ASP A 184 -15.29 -44.99 -49.64
N LEU A 185 -16.30 -45.04 -48.78
CA LEU A 185 -16.99 -46.28 -48.39
C LEU A 185 -18.50 -46.04 -48.36
N ASP A 186 -19.24 -46.95 -49.01
CA ASP A 186 -20.67 -46.83 -49.27
C ASP A 186 -21.54 -46.76 -48.01
N ASP A 187 -22.58 -45.93 -48.06
CA ASP A 187 -23.76 -46.05 -47.20
C ASP A 187 -24.41 -47.42 -47.42
N ASN A 188 -24.11 -48.43 -46.57
CA ASN A 188 -24.98 -49.53 -46.13
C ASN A 188 -24.17 -50.63 -45.40
N GLU A 189 -24.03 -50.52 -44.07
CA GLU A 189 -24.08 -51.64 -43.09
C GLU A 189 -23.72 -51.12 -41.69
N ILE A 190 -24.71 -50.55 -40.98
CA ILE A 190 -24.67 -50.50 -39.51
C ILE A 190 -25.30 -51.81 -39.03
N SER A 191 -24.47 -52.80 -38.73
CA SER A 191 -24.89 -54.03 -38.05
C SER A 191 -24.93 -53.81 -36.53
N ASP A 192 -26.06 -54.13 -35.90
CA ASP A 192 -26.30 -53.96 -34.45
C ASP A 192 -25.51 -54.93 -33.54
N ASP A 193 -24.40 -55.52 -34.01
CA ASP A 193 -23.68 -56.64 -33.37
C ASP A 193 -22.18 -56.37 -33.16
N GLU A 194 -21.83 -55.29 -32.43
CA GLU A 194 -20.56 -55.23 -31.69
C GLU A 194 -20.83 -54.99 -30.19
N GLN A 195 -20.85 -56.08 -29.42
CA GLN A 195 -20.80 -56.04 -27.96
C GLN A 195 -19.40 -55.60 -27.49
N PHE A 196 -19.19 -54.28 -27.46
CA PHE A 196 -18.00 -53.70 -26.84
C PHE A 196 -18.03 -53.86 -25.31
N ASP A 197 -16.87 -54.20 -24.75
CA ASP A 197 -16.67 -54.45 -23.32
C ASP A 197 -16.90 -53.17 -22.50
N ASP A 198 -17.86 -53.19 -21.57
CA ASP A 198 -18.40 -52.00 -20.85
C ASP A 198 -17.30 -51.27 -20.04
N ASP A 199 -16.30 -52.01 -19.55
CA ASP A 199 -15.13 -51.47 -18.83
C ASP A 199 -14.19 -50.61 -19.71
N SER A 200 -14.22 -50.79 -21.05
CA SER A 200 -13.36 -50.03 -21.98
C SER A 200 -13.78 -48.56 -22.09
N TYR A 201 -15.09 -48.29 -21.95
CA TYR A 201 -15.68 -46.95 -22.13
C TYR A 201 -15.28 -45.95 -21.02
N LEU A 202 -15.01 -46.46 -19.81
CA LEU A 202 -14.77 -45.65 -18.61
C LEU A 202 -13.40 -44.94 -18.59
N TYR A 203 -12.47 -45.33 -19.47
CA TYR A 203 -11.12 -44.76 -19.55
C TYR A 203 -10.83 -43.95 -20.82
N ALA A 204 -11.76 -43.90 -21.79
CA ALA A 204 -11.57 -43.17 -23.06
C ALA A 204 -11.36 -41.65 -22.89
N TRP A 205 -11.71 -41.08 -21.73
CA TRP A 205 -11.39 -39.70 -21.38
C TRP A 205 -9.88 -39.43 -21.21
N LYS A 206 -9.04 -40.48 -21.10
CA LYS A 206 -7.57 -40.40 -21.00
C LYS A 206 -6.86 -40.27 -22.37
N ASN A 207 -7.60 -40.27 -23.48
CA ASN A 207 -7.02 -40.10 -24.82
C ASN A 207 -6.44 -38.69 -25.00
N ASP A 208 -5.23 -38.57 -25.54
CA ASP A 208 -4.45 -37.32 -25.66
C ASP A 208 -5.02 -36.26 -26.65
N ILE A 209 -6.17 -36.52 -27.28
CA ILE A 209 -6.66 -35.81 -28.47
C ILE A 209 -7.60 -34.60 -28.20
N PRO A 210 -8.10 -34.32 -26.97
CA PRO A 210 -8.70 -33.04 -26.62
C PRO A 210 -7.86 -32.26 -25.61
N VAL A 211 -7.61 -30.98 -25.90
CA VAL A 211 -6.73 -30.14 -25.08
C VAL A 211 -7.46 -29.46 -23.92
N SER A 212 -8.79 -29.29 -24.01
CA SER A 212 -9.66 -28.77 -22.94
C SER A 212 -10.63 -29.82 -22.39
N CYS A 213 -10.90 -29.76 -21.08
CA CYS A 213 -11.99 -30.51 -20.44
C CYS A 213 -13.39 -30.00 -20.81
N GLY A 214 -13.50 -28.83 -21.46
CA GLY A 214 -14.74 -28.18 -21.89
C GLY A 214 -15.71 -27.84 -20.74
N THR A 215 -16.95 -27.50 -21.09
CA THR A 215 -17.96 -27.14 -20.09
C THR A 215 -18.39 -28.38 -19.29
N ILE A 216 -18.05 -28.38 -18.00
CA ILE A 216 -18.31 -29.44 -17.00
C ILE A 216 -18.88 -28.87 -15.67
N GLU A 217 -19.35 -27.62 -15.69
CA GLU A 217 -19.78 -26.86 -14.51
C GLU A 217 -20.89 -27.57 -13.72
N LEU A 218 -21.84 -28.20 -14.42
CA LEU A 218 -22.97 -28.90 -13.81
C LEU A 218 -22.49 -30.14 -13.05
N GLU A 219 -21.70 -30.99 -13.70
CA GLU A 219 -21.13 -32.20 -13.12
C GLU A 219 -20.18 -31.89 -11.95
N VAL A 220 -19.31 -30.89 -12.09
CA VAL A 220 -18.40 -30.46 -11.00
C VAL A 220 -19.18 -29.98 -9.77
N ARG A 221 -20.25 -29.21 -9.96
CA ARG A 221 -21.10 -28.71 -8.86
C ARG A 221 -21.80 -29.87 -8.13
N GLU A 222 -22.26 -30.88 -8.85
CA GLU A 222 -22.86 -32.09 -8.25
C GLU A 222 -21.82 -32.93 -7.50
N ILE A 223 -20.65 -33.18 -8.10
CA ILE A 223 -19.53 -33.90 -7.47
C ILE A 223 -19.07 -33.18 -6.19
N THR A 224 -18.92 -31.85 -6.24
CA THR A 224 -18.51 -31.05 -5.07
C THR A 224 -19.53 -31.13 -3.94
N SER A 225 -20.82 -31.08 -4.26
CA SER A 225 -21.91 -31.28 -3.29
C SER A 225 -21.87 -32.69 -2.68
N ALA A 226 -21.64 -33.71 -3.51
CA ALA A 226 -21.54 -35.10 -3.06
C ALA A 226 -20.32 -35.36 -2.16
N ILE A 227 -19.14 -34.81 -2.51
CA ILE A 227 -17.92 -34.88 -1.68
C ILE A 227 -18.18 -34.25 -0.31
N LYS A 228 -18.65 -33.00 -0.26
CA LYS A 228 -18.98 -32.30 0.99
C LYS A 228 -19.98 -33.07 1.85
N LYS A 229 -20.99 -33.67 1.22
CA LYS A 229 -21.98 -34.51 1.91
C LYS A 229 -21.34 -35.74 2.53
N VAL A 230 -20.50 -36.48 1.78
CA VAL A 230 -19.78 -37.65 2.32
C VAL A 230 -18.86 -37.24 3.47
N GLU A 231 -18.08 -36.18 3.32
CA GLU A 231 -17.18 -35.68 4.37
C GLU A 231 -17.94 -35.26 5.64
N SER A 232 -19.07 -34.56 5.50
CA SER A 232 -19.92 -34.19 6.64
C SER A 232 -20.53 -35.38 7.38
N LEU A 233 -20.73 -36.52 6.70
CA LEU A 233 -21.21 -37.76 7.31
C LEU A 233 -20.09 -38.53 7.99
N LEU A 234 -18.85 -38.44 7.49
CA LEU A 234 -17.66 -39.07 8.06
C LEU A 234 -17.13 -38.32 9.30
N ASP A 235 -17.34 -37.01 9.39
CA ASP A 235 -16.91 -36.17 10.53
C ASP A 235 -17.80 -36.33 11.79
N VAL A 236 -18.94 -37.02 11.68
CA VAL A 236 -19.83 -37.25 12.82
C VAL A 236 -19.19 -38.22 13.83
N SER A 237 -18.95 -37.74 15.06
CA SER A 237 -18.39 -38.53 16.17
C SER A 237 -19.34 -39.63 16.67
N THR A 238 -19.46 -40.71 15.90
CA THR A 238 -20.27 -41.90 16.21
C THR A 238 -19.40 -43.00 16.80
N PHE A 239 -19.89 -43.64 17.87
CA PHE A 239 -19.25 -44.82 18.45
C PHE A 239 -19.64 -46.06 17.64
N TYR A 240 -18.78 -46.46 16.70
CA TYR A 240 -18.92 -47.71 15.96
C TYR A 240 -18.58 -48.94 16.82
N GLU A 241 -19.37 -50.00 16.69
CA GLU A 241 -19.01 -51.31 17.25
C GLU A 241 -17.89 -51.99 16.45
N LYS A 242 -17.20 -52.97 17.05
CA LYS A 242 -16.03 -53.63 16.45
C LYS A 242 -16.32 -54.28 15.08
N SER A 243 -17.56 -54.73 14.86
CA SER A 243 -18.09 -55.23 13.58
C SER A 243 -18.21 -54.13 12.51
N GLN A 244 -18.61 -52.93 12.92
CA GLN A 244 -18.89 -51.79 12.03
C GLN A 244 -17.60 -51.06 11.59
N VAL A 245 -16.50 -51.17 12.36
CA VAL A 245 -15.19 -50.57 12.00
C VAL A 245 -14.67 -51.08 10.64
N ALA A 246 -14.78 -52.38 10.36
CA ALA A 246 -14.33 -52.97 9.09
C ALA A 246 -15.18 -52.49 7.90
N LEU A 247 -16.47 -52.22 8.13
CA LEU A 247 -17.36 -51.65 7.12
C LEU A 247 -17.06 -50.17 6.87
N TYR A 248 -16.78 -49.41 7.93
CA TYR A 248 -16.34 -48.00 7.83
C TYR A 248 -15.02 -47.86 7.07
N GLN A 249 -14.07 -48.77 7.31
CA GLN A 249 -12.83 -48.85 6.53
C GLN A 249 -13.08 -49.16 5.05
N ALA A 250 -14.07 -49.99 4.73
CA ALA A 250 -14.47 -50.29 3.35
C ALA A 250 -15.13 -49.07 2.66
N PHE A 251 -16.05 -48.38 3.33
CA PHE A 251 -16.61 -47.10 2.88
C PHE A 251 -15.51 -46.09 2.57
N MET A 252 -14.53 -45.96 3.47
CA MET A 252 -13.38 -45.07 3.28
C MET A 252 -12.50 -45.49 2.11
N GLY A 253 -12.27 -46.79 1.93
CA GLY A 253 -11.58 -47.35 0.75
C GLY A 253 -12.28 -46.98 -0.56
N THR A 254 -13.61 -47.12 -0.62
CA THR A 254 -14.40 -46.73 -1.80
C THR A 254 -14.33 -45.23 -2.06
N PHE A 255 -14.53 -44.38 -1.03
CA PHE A 255 -14.46 -42.92 -1.17
C PHE A 255 -13.07 -42.45 -1.63
N LEU A 256 -11.99 -42.98 -1.04
CA LEU A 256 -10.62 -42.70 -1.46
C LEU A 256 -10.33 -43.22 -2.88
N GLY A 257 -10.95 -44.33 -3.29
CA GLY A 257 -10.91 -44.83 -4.67
C GLY A 257 -11.52 -43.85 -5.66
N LYS A 258 -12.72 -43.32 -5.38
CA LYS A 258 -13.36 -42.31 -6.25
C LYS A 258 -12.62 -40.98 -6.23
N LYS A 259 -12.13 -40.51 -5.06
CA LYS A 259 -11.22 -39.35 -4.97
C LYS A 259 -9.91 -39.55 -5.75
N ARG A 260 -9.41 -40.79 -5.91
CA ARG A 260 -8.23 -41.09 -6.75
C ARG A 260 -8.55 -40.93 -8.24
N ILE A 261 -9.68 -41.49 -8.72
CA ILE A 261 -10.09 -41.37 -10.13
C ILE A 261 -10.31 -39.88 -10.49
N LEU A 262 -11.00 -39.12 -9.64
CA LEU A 262 -11.19 -37.68 -9.84
C LEU A 262 -9.86 -36.89 -9.79
N ARG A 263 -8.89 -37.33 -8.99
CA ARG A 263 -7.54 -36.76 -8.96
C ARG A 263 -6.78 -37.05 -10.26
N GLU A 264 -6.82 -38.28 -10.76
CA GLU A 264 -6.23 -38.63 -12.06
C GLU A 264 -6.86 -37.81 -13.20
N PHE A 265 -8.18 -37.59 -13.16
CA PHE A 265 -8.89 -36.71 -14.09
C PHE A 265 -8.39 -35.27 -14.02
N VAL A 266 -8.31 -34.70 -12.81
CA VAL A 266 -7.82 -33.33 -12.61
C VAL A 266 -6.35 -33.20 -13.04
N GLU A 267 -5.49 -34.16 -12.68
CA GLU A 267 -4.07 -34.14 -13.05
C GLU A 267 -3.87 -34.23 -14.58
N HIS A 268 -4.63 -35.08 -15.29
CA HIS A 268 -4.58 -35.22 -16.75
C HIS A 268 -5.02 -33.94 -17.48
N TYR A 269 -6.20 -33.41 -17.16
CA TYR A 269 -6.68 -32.19 -17.80
C TYR A 269 -5.88 -30.96 -17.38
N TRP A 270 -5.35 -30.89 -16.16
CA TRP A 270 -4.44 -29.81 -15.75
C TRP A 270 -3.14 -29.84 -16.56
N SER A 271 -2.52 -31.01 -16.75
CA SER A 271 -1.28 -31.13 -17.55
C SER A 271 -1.49 -30.84 -19.04
N ASN A 272 -2.71 -31.02 -19.57
CA ASN A 272 -3.03 -30.73 -20.96
C ASN A 272 -3.40 -29.25 -21.17
N MET A 273 -4.20 -28.67 -20.26
CA MET A 273 -4.68 -27.29 -20.33
C MET A 273 -3.67 -26.26 -19.85
N VAL A 274 -2.78 -26.59 -18.90
CA VAL A 274 -1.89 -25.64 -18.21
C VAL A 274 -0.43 -26.10 -18.36
N ARG A 275 0.27 -25.59 -19.38
CA ARG A 275 1.61 -26.07 -19.77
C ARG A 275 2.67 -25.00 -19.60
N VAL A 276 3.73 -25.32 -18.84
CA VAL A 276 4.98 -24.55 -18.82
C VAL A 276 6.01 -25.32 -19.63
N VAL A 277 6.44 -24.76 -20.76
CA VAL A 277 7.41 -25.37 -21.68
C VAL A 277 8.72 -24.56 -21.62
N PRO A 278 9.79 -25.11 -21.02
CA PRO A 278 11.14 -24.56 -21.18
C PRO A 278 11.65 -24.88 -22.59
N GLU A 279 12.34 -23.92 -23.22
CA GLU A 279 13.01 -24.07 -24.52
C GLU A 279 12.14 -24.74 -25.62
N PRO A 280 11.01 -24.13 -26.02
CA PRO A 280 10.24 -24.60 -27.17
C PRO A 280 11.08 -24.64 -28.46
N LYS A 281 10.67 -25.47 -29.43
CA LYS A 281 11.44 -25.77 -30.67
C LYS A 281 11.67 -24.58 -31.62
N GLU A 282 11.08 -23.42 -31.34
CA GLU A 282 11.19 -22.20 -32.15
C GLU A 282 12.35 -21.34 -31.65
N LYS A 283 13.32 -21.04 -32.53
CA LYS A 283 14.61 -20.40 -32.17
C LYS A 283 14.50 -19.04 -31.46
N SER A 284 13.35 -18.36 -31.54
CA SER A 284 13.12 -17.05 -30.95
C SER A 284 12.43 -17.08 -29.58
N ILE A 285 11.86 -18.23 -29.15
CA ILE A 285 11.12 -18.35 -27.89
C ILE A 285 11.98 -19.08 -26.85
N LEU A 286 12.31 -18.41 -25.75
CA LEU A 286 13.16 -18.95 -24.67
C LEU A 286 12.35 -19.73 -23.62
N GLY A 287 11.09 -19.33 -23.41
CA GLY A 287 10.18 -19.95 -22.46
C GLY A 287 8.74 -19.65 -22.82
N LYS A 288 7.83 -20.61 -22.58
CA LYS A 288 6.43 -20.53 -22.98
C LYS A 288 5.52 -21.04 -21.87
N PHE A 289 4.49 -20.27 -21.53
CA PHE A 289 3.39 -20.71 -20.67
C PHE A 289 2.09 -20.65 -21.48
N GLU A 290 1.37 -21.76 -21.55
CA GLU A 290 0.14 -21.94 -22.31
C GLU A 290 -1.01 -22.27 -21.36
N VAL A 291 -2.14 -21.59 -21.55
CA VAL A 291 -3.43 -21.94 -20.97
C VAL A 291 -4.40 -22.18 -22.13
N ILE A 292 -5.01 -23.37 -22.16
CA ILE A 292 -5.80 -23.86 -23.30
C ILE A 292 -7.22 -24.16 -22.83
N GLY A 293 -8.21 -23.68 -23.57
CA GLY A 293 -9.62 -23.73 -23.20
C GLY A 293 -10.11 -22.44 -22.54
N LYS A 294 -11.40 -22.39 -22.20
CA LYS A 294 -12.02 -21.16 -21.68
C LYS A 294 -11.71 -21.00 -20.20
N THR A 295 -11.68 -19.75 -19.74
CA THR A 295 -11.52 -19.41 -18.32
C THR A 295 -12.57 -20.09 -17.42
N ALA A 296 -13.79 -20.33 -17.94
CA ALA A 296 -14.84 -21.09 -17.25
C ALA A 296 -14.54 -22.61 -17.13
N ASP A 297 -13.89 -23.21 -18.14
CA ASP A 297 -13.47 -24.60 -18.11
C ASP A 297 -12.37 -24.78 -17.04
N LEU A 298 -11.37 -23.89 -17.03
CA LEU A 298 -10.32 -23.88 -16.01
C LEU A 298 -10.88 -23.62 -14.60
N GLN A 299 -11.84 -22.70 -14.45
CA GLN A 299 -12.52 -22.43 -13.19
C GLN A 299 -13.28 -23.66 -12.66
N SER A 300 -13.90 -24.44 -13.56
CA SER A 300 -14.57 -25.69 -13.19
C SER A 300 -13.57 -26.75 -12.74
N LEU A 301 -12.42 -26.87 -13.42
CA LEU A 301 -11.35 -27.78 -13.03
C LEU A 301 -10.73 -27.40 -11.67
N VAL A 302 -10.55 -26.10 -11.40
CA VAL A 302 -10.09 -25.56 -10.11
C VAL A 302 -11.08 -25.85 -8.99
N ASN A 303 -12.39 -25.68 -9.23
CA ASN A 303 -13.42 -25.99 -8.22
C ASN A 303 -13.41 -27.48 -7.85
N LEU A 304 -13.22 -28.38 -8.83
CA LEU A 304 -13.07 -29.81 -8.58
C LEU A 304 -11.78 -30.11 -7.78
N ALA A 305 -10.67 -29.46 -8.11
CA ALA A 305 -9.42 -29.58 -7.35
C ALA A 305 -9.55 -29.09 -5.89
N ASP A 306 -10.35 -28.05 -5.64
CA ASP A 306 -10.59 -27.47 -4.31
C ASP A 306 -11.40 -28.43 -3.42
N ALA A 307 -12.46 -29.02 -3.98
CA ALA A 307 -13.25 -30.08 -3.36
C ALA A 307 -12.44 -31.37 -3.07
N LEU A 308 -11.40 -31.63 -3.87
CA LEU A 308 -10.45 -32.72 -3.62
C LEU A 308 -9.31 -32.34 -2.66
N HIS A 309 -9.18 -31.07 -2.30
CA HIS A 309 -8.05 -30.46 -1.55
C HIS A 309 -6.69 -30.56 -2.25
N GLU A 310 -6.66 -30.65 -3.58
CA GLU A 310 -5.43 -30.77 -4.38
C GLU A 310 -4.99 -29.44 -5.03
N THR A 311 -5.79 -28.36 -4.98
CA THR A 311 -5.48 -27.06 -5.62
C THR A 311 -4.07 -26.56 -5.34
N LYS A 312 -3.63 -26.59 -4.08
CA LYS A 312 -2.27 -26.15 -3.69
C LYS A 312 -1.18 -26.97 -4.40
N LYS A 313 -1.37 -28.28 -4.54
CA LYS A 313 -0.41 -29.20 -5.16
C LYS A 313 -0.31 -29.00 -6.68
N LEU A 314 -1.38 -28.55 -7.34
CA LEU A 314 -1.40 -28.26 -8.78
C LEU A 314 -0.82 -26.87 -9.08
N VAL A 315 -1.25 -25.86 -8.32
CA VAL A 315 -0.95 -24.45 -8.60
C VAL A 315 0.47 -24.06 -8.18
N GLN A 316 0.97 -24.58 -7.05
CA GLN A 316 2.29 -24.23 -6.55
C GLN A 316 3.44 -24.62 -7.50
N PRO A 317 3.46 -25.83 -8.11
CA PRO A 317 4.44 -26.18 -9.16
C PRO A 317 4.28 -25.32 -10.43
N THR A 318 3.05 -25.07 -10.88
CA THR A 318 2.79 -24.23 -12.07
C THR A 318 3.33 -22.81 -11.87
N GLY A 319 3.00 -22.15 -10.75
CA GLY A 319 3.50 -20.81 -10.44
C GLY A 319 5.02 -20.75 -10.28
N LYS A 320 5.63 -21.80 -9.73
CA LYS A 320 7.09 -21.95 -9.68
C LYS A 320 7.70 -22.11 -11.08
N GLY A 321 7.10 -22.92 -11.95
CA GLY A 321 7.56 -23.10 -13.33
C GLY A 321 7.49 -21.80 -14.15
N ILE A 322 6.39 -21.04 -14.05
CA ILE A 322 6.26 -19.72 -14.70
C ILE A 322 7.39 -18.78 -14.23
N TRP A 323 7.73 -18.80 -12.95
CA TRP A 323 8.85 -18.01 -12.43
C TRP A 323 10.20 -18.47 -13.00
N GLU A 324 10.53 -19.75 -12.89
CA GLU A 324 11.83 -20.30 -13.30
C GLU A 324 12.07 -20.25 -14.82
N VAL A 325 11.01 -20.37 -15.64
CA VAL A 325 11.10 -20.46 -17.12
C VAL A 325 10.89 -19.12 -17.83
N ILE A 326 10.16 -18.17 -17.24
CA ILE A 326 9.81 -16.91 -17.91
C ILE A 326 10.38 -15.70 -17.16
N PHE A 327 10.03 -15.52 -15.88
CA PHE A 327 10.41 -14.31 -15.16
C PHE A 327 11.89 -14.29 -14.73
N MET A 328 12.46 -15.43 -14.30
CA MET A 328 13.88 -15.51 -13.94
C MET A 328 14.82 -15.26 -15.12
N PRO A 329 14.63 -15.85 -16.32
CA PRO A 329 15.46 -15.52 -17.48
C PRO A 329 15.28 -14.07 -17.95
N TRP A 330 14.05 -13.53 -17.88
CA TRP A 330 13.76 -12.13 -18.17
C TRP A 330 14.48 -11.17 -17.21
N LEU A 331 14.40 -11.42 -15.89
CA LEU A 331 15.13 -10.67 -14.87
C LEU A 331 16.64 -10.79 -15.08
N ASN A 332 17.16 -12.01 -15.24
CA ASN A 332 18.58 -12.25 -15.50
C ASN A 332 19.05 -11.47 -16.73
N PHE A 333 18.25 -11.35 -17.79
CA PHE A 333 18.60 -10.55 -18.95
C PHE A 333 18.69 -9.04 -18.64
N ILE A 334 17.66 -8.45 -18.03
CA ILE A 334 17.63 -7.01 -17.71
C ILE A 334 18.74 -6.64 -16.71
N THR A 335 19.10 -7.57 -15.82
CA THR A 335 20.08 -7.36 -14.76
C THR A 335 21.53 -7.67 -15.15
N SER A 336 21.76 -8.56 -16.12
CA SER A 336 23.11 -9.15 -16.30
C SER A 336 24.10 -8.35 -17.13
N LYS A 337 23.72 -7.26 -17.83
CA LYS A 337 24.73 -6.39 -18.46
C LYS A 337 24.32 -4.99 -18.91
N THR A 338 25.24 -4.07 -18.66
CA THR A 338 25.54 -2.93 -19.55
C THR A 338 25.71 -3.43 -20.99
N ALA A 339 25.03 -2.77 -21.92
CA ALA A 339 24.84 -3.21 -23.30
C ALA A 339 26.11 -3.76 -23.99
N ASN A 340 26.00 -5.00 -24.49
CA ASN A 340 26.77 -5.47 -25.65
C ASN A 340 26.00 -6.62 -26.33
N GLU A 341 26.03 -6.62 -27.66
CA GLU A 341 25.56 -7.68 -28.57
C GLU A 341 24.04 -7.93 -28.68
N GLY A 342 23.35 -6.97 -29.33
CA GLY A 342 22.38 -7.24 -30.41
C GLY A 342 21.03 -7.91 -30.11
N GLN A 343 20.82 -8.49 -28.94
CA GLN A 343 19.57 -9.18 -28.57
C GLN A 343 18.82 -8.45 -27.46
N ASN A 344 17.49 -8.43 -27.58
CA ASN A 344 16.56 -7.75 -26.69
C ASN A 344 15.44 -8.73 -26.31
N ILE A 345 15.15 -8.89 -25.01
CA ILE A 345 14.16 -9.88 -24.54
C ILE A 345 12.84 -9.21 -24.16
N ILE A 346 11.74 -9.69 -24.73
CA ILE A 346 10.39 -9.14 -24.53
C ILE A 346 9.42 -10.22 -24.03
N LEU A 347 8.59 -9.86 -23.05
CA LEU A 347 7.42 -10.63 -22.65
C LEU A 347 6.29 -10.38 -23.66
N ASN A 348 6.03 -11.35 -24.53
CA ASN A 348 4.93 -11.31 -25.48
C ASN A 348 3.72 -12.11 -24.94
N ILE A 349 2.51 -11.63 -25.20
CA ILE A 349 1.28 -12.36 -24.88
C ILE A 349 0.45 -12.49 -26.15
N ASP A 350 0.34 -13.73 -26.62
CA ASP A 350 -0.49 -14.09 -27.77
C ASP A 350 -1.86 -14.63 -27.30
N GLN A 351 -2.88 -14.28 -28.07
CA GLN A 351 -4.25 -14.79 -27.97
C GLN A 351 -4.65 -15.28 -29.35
N SER A 352 -4.12 -16.43 -29.73
CA SER A 352 -4.49 -17.11 -30.95
C SER A 352 -5.77 -17.91 -30.72
N PHE A 353 -6.76 -17.69 -31.58
CA PHE A 353 -7.83 -18.66 -31.77
C PHE A 353 -7.23 -19.82 -32.55
N ALA A 354 -7.12 -21.00 -31.93
CA ALA A 354 -6.86 -22.21 -32.68
C ALA A 354 -8.00 -22.40 -33.72
N ALA A 355 -7.71 -23.04 -34.85
CA ALA A 355 -8.65 -23.18 -35.96
C ALA A 355 -9.99 -23.88 -35.58
N GLU A 356 -10.04 -24.49 -34.39
CA GLU A 356 -11.17 -25.28 -33.89
C GLU A 356 -11.54 -24.88 -32.45
N ASN A 357 -12.34 -23.82 -32.29
CA ASN A 357 -13.19 -23.52 -31.11
C ASN A 357 -12.57 -23.45 -29.69
N GLU A 358 -11.27 -23.64 -29.51
CA GLU A 358 -10.57 -23.53 -28.21
C GLU A 358 -9.70 -22.27 -28.15
N GLU A 359 -9.89 -21.46 -27.10
CA GLU A 359 -9.04 -20.30 -26.83
C GLU A 359 -7.64 -20.79 -26.41
N LEU A 360 -6.60 -20.36 -27.12
CA LEU A 360 -5.22 -20.51 -26.69
C LEU A 360 -4.73 -19.17 -26.12
N TRP A 361 -4.37 -19.14 -24.85
CA TRP A 361 -3.69 -18.00 -24.24
C TRP A 361 -2.23 -18.36 -23.97
N CYS A 362 -1.30 -17.55 -24.45
CA CYS A 362 0.11 -17.86 -24.33
C CYS A 362 0.95 -16.66 -23.88
N LEU A 363 1.74 -16.86 -22.82
CA LEU A 363 2.82 -15.97 -22.41
C LEU A 363 4.16 -16.53 -22.92
N GLN A 364 4.89 -15.73 -23.67
CA GLN A 364 6.14 -16.10 -24.32
C GLN A 364 7.26 -15.15 -23.90
N LEU A 365 8.46 -15.69 -23.70
CA LEU A 365 9.69 -14.92 -23.59
C LEU A 365 10.40 -14.94 -24.95
N LEU A 366 10.37 -13.82 -25.68
CA LEU A 366 10.96 -13.70 -27.02
C LEU A 366 12.33 -13.05 -26.96
N SER A 367 13.29 -13.58 -27.73
CA SER A 367 14.53 -12.88 -28.10
C SER A 367 14.35 -12.23 -29.48
N ILE A 368 14.60 -10.92 -29.56
CA ILE A 368 14.42 -10.08 -30.75
C ILE A 368 15.72 -9.32 -31.02
N GLU A 369 16.15 -9.27 -32.28
CA GLU A 369 17.27 -8.42 -32.70
C GLU A 369 16.77 -6.97 -32.87
N ASP A 370 17.33 -6.02 -32.11
CA ASP A 370 16.86 -4.64 -32.05
C ASP A 370 18.01 -3.67 -31.75
N GLU A 371 17.96 -2.45 -32.31
CA GLU A 371 19.01 -1.45 -32.14
C GLU A 371 18.95 -0.77 -30.77
N HIS A 372 20.11 -0.35 -30.25
CA HIS A 372 20.30 0.10 -28.86
C HIS A 372 19.29 1.16 -28.38
N LYS A 373 18.30 0.72 -27.60
CA LYS A 373 17.48 1.59 -26.74
C LYS A 373 18.24 1.89 -25.44
N GLY A 374 18.45 3.16 -25.13
CA GLY A 374 19.18 3.59 -23.93
C GLY A 374 18.53 3.11 -22.62
N GLY A 375 19.35 2.97 -21.56
CA GLY A 375 18.97 2.25 -20.33
C GLY A 375 17.64 2.67 -19.67
N LEU A 376 17.28 3.96 -19.69
CA LEU A 376 15.98 4.41 -19.17
C LEU A 376 14.78 3.91 -20.00
N ASN A 377 14.91 3.87 -21.33
CA ASN A 377 13.85 3.34 -22.19
C ASN A 377 13.74 1.81 -22.03
N LEU A 378 14.87 1.12 -21.79
CA LEU A 378 14.86 -0.30 -21.42
C LEU A 378 14.08 -0.52 -20.12
N ILE A 379 14.37 0.25 -19.06
CA ILE A 379 13.67 0.19 -17.77
C ILE A 379 12.16 0.43 -17.95
N TYR A 380 11.77 1.54 -18.59
CA TYR A 380 10.37 1.92 -18.76
C TYR A 380 9.57 0.85 -19.52
N ASN A 381 10.09 0.38 -20.66
CA ASN A 381 9.47 -0.68 -21.45
C ASN A 381 9.40 -2.00 -20.68
N SER A 382 10.39 -2.30 -19.83
CA SER A 382 10.41 -3.49 -18.98
C SER A 382 9.35 -3.44 -17.89
N CYS A 383 9.19 -2.31 -17.20
CA CYS A 383 8.17 -2.14 -16.15
C CYS A 383 6.75 -2.16 -16.73
N GLU A 384 6.48 -1.47 -17.84
CA GLU A 384 5.17 -1.53 -18.52
C GLU A 384 4.88 -2.92 -19.10
N GLY A 385 5.89 -3.59 -19.69
CA GLY A 385 5.76 -4.98 -20.17
C GLY A 385 5.45 -5.96 -19.04
N LEU A 386 6.13 -5.84 -17.90
CA LEU A 386 5.87 -6.64 -16.70
C LEU A 386 4.47 -6.38 -16.14
N LYS A 387 4.06 -5.11 -16.01
CA LYS A 387 2.73 -4.71 -15.53
C LYS A 387 1.60 -5.28 -16.41
N SER A 388 1.67 -5.07 -17.73
CA SER A 388 0.75 -5.66 -18.71
C SER A 388 0.70 -7.19 -18.62
N THR A 389 1.86 -7.82 -18.38
CA THR A 389 1.96 -9.27 -18.20
C THR A 389 1.25 -9.74 -16.94
N ILE A 390 1.47 -9.07 -15.81
CA ILE A 390 0.85 -9.37 -14.51
C ILE A 390 -0.67 -9.17 -14.58
N GLU A 391 -1.16 -8.09 -15.17
CA GLU A 391 -2.60 -7.82 -15.35
C GLU A 391 -3.28 -8.90 -16.18
N LYS A 392 -2.69 -9.31 -17.31
CA LYS A 392 -3.22 -10.38 -18.18
C LYS A 392 -3.14 -11.77 -17.54
N LEU A 393 -2.06 -12.07 -16.82
CA LEU A 393 -1.89 -13.33 -16.08
C LEU A 393 -2.87 -13.42 -14.90
N SER A 394 -3.23 -12.31 -14.27
CA SER A 394 -4.34 -12.21 -13.33
C SER A 394 -5.66 -12.52 -14.03
N GLY A 395 -5.97 -11.86 -15.15
CA GLY A 395 -7.22 -12.06 -15.87
C GLY A 395 -7.45 -13.48 -16.42
N LYS A 396 -6.40 -14.25 -16.73
CA LYS A 396 -6.50 -15.58 -17.34
C LYS A 396 -6.18 -16.77 -16.42
N PHE A 397 -5.38 -16.58 -15.36
CA PHE A 397 -4.98 -17.69 -14.46
C PHE A 397 -5.08 -17.32 -12.98
N PHE A 398 -4.36 -16.30 -12.52
CA PHE A 398 -4.22 -16.03 -11.08
C PHE A 398 -5.45 -15.41 -10.41
N GLY A 399 -6.35 -14.81 -11.20
CA GLY A 399 -7.63 -14.26 -10.76
C GLY A 399 -8.76 -15.29 -10.62
N LEU A 400 -8.49 -16.56 -10.96
CA LEU A 400 -9.41 -17.68 -10.69
C LEU A 400 -9.53 -17.91 -9.18
N LYS A 401 -10.72 -18.34 -8.76
CA LYS A 401 -11.11 -18.45 -7.35
C LYS A 401 -11.32 -19.89 -6.90
N CYS A 402 -11.09 -20.15 -5.62
CA CYS A 402 -11.59 -21.33 -4.92
C CYS A 402 -13.00 -21.08 -4.34
N GLU A 403 -13.72 -22.12 -3.91
CA GLU A 403 -15.01 -21.95 -3.20
C GLU A 403 -14.84 -21.21 -1.86
N SER A 404 -13.60 -21.20 -1.35
CA SER A 404 -13.14 -20.48 -0.17
C SER A 404 -12.75 -19.01 -0.44
N ASP A 405 -13.07 -18.47 -1.62
CA ASP A 405 -12.79 -17.10 -2.10
C ASP A 405 -11.29 -16.71 -2.19
N TYR A 406 -10.38 -17.65 -1.92
CA TYR A 406 -8.95 -17.48 -2.19
C TYR A 406 -8.67 -17.42 -3.69
N LEU A 407 -7.74 -16.56 -4.09
CA LEU A 407 -7.24 -16.51 -5.46
C LEU A 407 -6.14 -17.55 -5.66
N LEU A 408 -5.95 -18.04 -6.89
CA LEU A 408 -4.87 -19.01 -7.15
C LEU A 408 -3.47 -18.47 -6.79
N ILE A 409 -3.25 -17.15 -6.89
CA ILE A 409 -2.00 -16.52 -6.48
C ILE A 409 -1.69 -16.70 -4.99
N ASP A 410 -2.71 -16.82 -4.12
CA ASP A 410 -2.50 -16.96 -2.67
C ASP A 410 -1.78 -18.27 -2.30
N PHE A 411 -1.93 -19.33 -3.09
CA PHE A 411 -1.16 -20.57 -2.92
C PHE A 411 0.33 -20.39 -3.25
N CYS A 412 0.67 -19.48 -4.17
CA CYS A 412 2.05 -19.14 -4.54
C CYS A 412 2.73 -18.16 -3.55
N ARG A 413 1.99 -17.53 -2.63
CA ARG A 413 2.49 -16.55 -1.64
C ARG A 413 2.99 -17.16 -0.31
N SER A 414 3.13 -18.50 -0.25
CA SER A 414 3.56 -19.20 0.97
C SER A 414 5.07 -18.99 1.25
N SER A 415 5.42 -18.19 2.26
CA SER A 415 6.80 -17.71 2.57
C SER A 415 7.35 -16.76 1.46
N PRO A 416 8.64 -16.33 1.37
CA PRO A 416 9.06 -15.35 0.36
C PRO A 416 9.03 -15.97 -1.03
N GLY A 417 7.84 -16.00 -1.60
CA GLY A 417 7.54 -16.54 -2.91
C GLY A 417 8.04 -15.62 -4.03
N PRO A 418 8.12 -16.16 -5.25
CA PRO A 418 8.79 -15.52 -6.38
C PRO A 418 8.36 -14.07 -6.64
N PHE A 419 7.05 -13.80 -6.56
CA PHE A 419 6.46 -12.51 -6.90
C PHE A 419 6.47 -11.46 -5.76
N ASN A 420 6.93 -11.80 -4.56
CA ASN A 420 6.97 -10.86 -3.43
C ASN A 420 8.37 -10.23 -3.31
N MET A 421 9.05 -10.49 -2.17
CA MET A 421 10.29 -9.83 -1.79
C MET A 421 11.45 -10.11 -2.77
N GLN A 422 11.54 -11.32 -3.34
CA GLN A 422 12.62 -11.67 -4.27
C GLN A 422 12.57 -10.86 -5.58
N LEU A 423 11.39 -10.73 -6.19
CA LEU A 423 11.19 -9.87 -7.37
C LEU A 423 11.49 -8.40 -7.05
N ALA A 424 11.00 -7.91 -5.91
CA ALA A 424 11.20 -6.53 -5.47
C ALA A 424 12.70 -6.20 -5.22
N GLU A 425 13.39 -7.08 -4.49
CA GLU A 425 14.82 -6.97 -4.18
C GLU A 425 15.65 -6.99 -5.46
N GLN A 426 15.42 -7.94 -6.38
CA GLN A 426 16.17 -7.99 -7.65
C GLN A 426 15.88 -6.79 -8.57
N LEU A 427 14.65 -6.30 -8.64
CA LEU A 427 14.34 -5.07 -9.38
C LEU A 427 15.09 -3.86 -8.79
N VAL A 428 15.10 -3.69 -7.46
CA VAL A 428 15.82 -2.60 -6.79
C VAL A 428 17.34 -2.74 -6.95
N GLU A 429 17.92 -3.84 -6.51
CA GLU A 429 19.36 -4.03 -6.47
C GLU A 429 20.00 -4.13 -7.85
N SER A 430 19.31 -4.74 -8.81
CA SER A 430 19.92 -5.18 -10.07
C SER A 430 19.37 -4.46 -11.31
N CYS A 431 18.18 -3.84 -11.25
CA CYS A 431 17.67 -2.97 -12.34
C CYS A 431 17.82 -1.48 -12.00
N PHE A 432 17.48 -1.04 -10.78
CA PHE A 432 17.41 0.39 -10.46
C PHE A 432 18.71 0.98 -9.89
N LEU A 433 19.35 0.35 -8.89
CA LEU A 433 20.62 0.83 -8.35
C LEU A 433 21.77 0.96 -9.38
N PRO A 434 21.95 0.04 -10.36
CA PRO A 434 23.04 0.17 -11.34
C PRO A 434 22.84 1.31 -12.34
N ASN A 435 21.59 1.70 -12.62
CA ASN A 435 21.27 2.83 -13.51
C ASN A 435 21.43 4.19 -12.81
N LEU A 436 21.47 4.22 -11.47
CA LEU A 436 21.88 5.42 -10.71
C LEU A 436 23.40 5.62 -10.71
N SER A 437 24.20 4.54 -10.70
CA SER A 437 25.66 4.62 -10.58
C SER A 437 26.37 4.96 -11.90
N SER A 438 25.85 4.51 -13.05
CA SER A 438 26.41 4.82 -14.38
C SER A 438 26.38 6.30 -14.74
N SER A 439 25.49 7.08 -14.12
CA SER A 439 25.36 8.54 -14.31
C SER A 439 26.17 9.37 -13.30
N LEU A 440 26.88 8.70 -12.38
CA LEU A 440 27.82 9.29 -11.43
C LEU A 440 29.28 9.17 -11.90
N THR A 441 29.55 8.47 -13.01
CA THR A 441 30.91 8.26 -13.53
C THR A 441 31.21 9.15 -14.74
N SER A 442 31.96 10.23 -14.54
CA SER A 442 32.76 10.85 -15.61
C SER A 442 34.21 10.37 -15.54
N VAL A 443 34.86 10.26 -16.70
CA VAL A 443 36.25 9.81 -16.82
C VAL A 443 37.18 10.98 -16.54
N ASN A 444 37.52 11.19 -15.25
CA ASN A 444 38.85 11.56 -14.73
C ASN A 444 38.72 12.08 -13.29
N GLY A 445 39.48 11.51 -12.36
CA GLY A 445 39.37 11.83 -10.94
C GLY A 445 39.87 13.24 -10.59
N SER A 446 38.94 14.14 -10.26
CA SER A 446 39.10 15.12 -9.15
C SER A 446 37.86 15.99 -8.90
N ILE A 447 36.97 16.17 -9.88
CA ILE A 447 35.68 16.86 -9.70
C ILE A 447 34.59 16.06 -10.43
N VAL A 448 33.55 15.66 -9.71
CA VAL A 448 32.34 15.06 -10.30
C VAL A 448 31.42 16.19 -10.77
N GLU A 449 31.62 16.64 -12.01
CA GLU A 449 30.56 17.35 -12.74
C GLU A 449 29.48 16.33 -13.13
N CYS A 450 28.54 16.10 -12.21
CA CYS A 450 27.28 15.45 -12.54
C CYS A 450 26.40 16.46 -13.28
N ASP A 451 25.87 16.06 -14.43
CA ASP A 451 24.69 16.71 -15.00
C ASP A 451 23.49 16.45 -14.07
N GLU A 452 23.18 17.43 -13.22
CA GLU A 452 22.07 17.36 -12.26
C GLU A 452 20.71 17.22 -12.97
N GLU A 453 20.59 17.69 -14.21
CA GLU A 453 19.39 17.56 -15.03
C GLU A 453 19.22 16.10 -15.49
N ALA A 454 20.31 15.44 -15.92
CA ALA A 454 20.31 14.01 -16.25
C ALA A 454 19.97 13.13 -15.05
N VAL A 455 20.58 13.37 -13.88
CA VAL A 455 20.31 12.61 -12.65
C VAL A 455 18.85 12.80 -12.20
N SER A 456 18.31 14.02 -12.29
CA SER A 456 16.91 14.31 -11.97
C SER A 456 15.93 13.62 -12.93
N LYS A 457 16.23 13.62 -14.24
CA LYS A 457 15.45 12.90 -15.26
C LYS A 457 15.45 11.39 -15.03
N ILE A 458 16.58 10.80 -14.65
CA ILE A 458 16.70 9.37 -14.31
C ILE A 458 15.81 9.03 -13.11
N LEU A 459 15.89 9.82 -12.03
CA LEU A 459 15.10 9.60 -10.83
C LEU A 459 13.60 9.72 -11.10
N PHE A 460 13.18 10.73 -11.88
CA PHE A 460 11.78 10.91 -12.26
C PHE A 460 11.25 9.78 -13.17
N ALA A 461 12.02 9.40 -14.20
CA ALA A 461 11.64 8.29 -15.09
C ALA A 461 11.58 6.95 -14.35
N THR A 462 12.50 6.72 -13.41
CA THR A 462 12.52 5.52 -12.56
C THR A 462 11.29 5.47 -11.66
N LYS A 463 10.92 6.58 -11.00
CA LYS A 463 9.68 6.70 -10.23
C LYS A 463 8.45 6.45 -11.09
N GLY A 464 8.36 7.09 -12.26
CA GLY A 464 7.25 6.92 -13.21
C GLY A 464 7.07 5.50 -13.72
N ALA A 465 8.15 4.71 -13.81
CA ALA A 465 8.10 3.29 -14.16
C ALA A 465 7.73 2.38 -12.97
N ILE A 466 8.22 2.68 -11.76
CA ILE A 466 8.04 1.84 -10.56
C ILE A 466 6.66 2.03 -9.92
N SER A 467 6.20 3.26 -9.71
CA SER A 467 4.97 3.52 -8.96
C SER A 467 3.73 2.81 -9.54
N PRO A 468 3.50 2.77 -10.87
CA PRO A 468 2.41 1.98 -11.44
C PRO A 468 2.54 0.47 -11.19
N LEU A 469 3.76 -0.07 -11.22
CA LEU A 469 4.02 -1.48 -10.95
C LEU A 469 3.72 -1.84 -9.49
N ILE A 470 4.09 -0.97 -8.53
CA ILE A 470 3.74 -1.14 -7.12
C ILE A 470 2.21 -1.14 -6.95
N SER A 471 1.49 -0.17 -7.54
CA SER A 471 0.03 -0.10 -7.41
C SER A 471 -0.66 -1.33 -8.01
N THR A 472 -0.30 -1.74 -9.24
CA THR A 472 -0.84 -2.94 -9.88
C THR A 472 -0.55 -4.19 -9.04
N GLY A 473 0.66 -4.35 -8.52
CA GLY A 473 1.04 -5.50 -7.68
C GLY A 473 0.36 -5.52 -6.30
N LYS A 474 0.01 -4.35 -5.75
CA LYS A 474 -0.76 -4.17 -4.51
C LYS A 474 -2.23 -4.53 -4.72
N ASP A 475 -2.87 -3.96 -5.74
CA ASP A 475 -4.29 -4.14 -6.04
C ASP A 475 -4.62 -5.58 -6.43
N LEU A 476 -3.76 -6.20 -7.24
CA LEU A 476 -3.88 -7.61 -7.65
C LEU A 476 -3.26 -8.62 -6.66
N ARG A 477 -2.78 -8.15 -5.49
CA ARG A 477 -2.21 -8.97 -4.39
C ARG A 477 -0.97 -9.80 -4.74
N TYR A 478 -0.22 -9.46 -5.80
CA TYR A 478 1.07 -10.09 -6.10
C TYR A 478 2.14 -9.75 -5.07
N PHE A 479 2.12 -8.52 -4.55
CA PHE A 479 2.98 -8.09 -3.45
C PHE A 479 2.26 -8.23 -2.10
N ASP A 480 2.99 -8.60 -1.05
CA ASP A 480 2.52 -8.54 0.33
C ASP A 480 2.68 -7.12 0.90
N SER A 481 2.03 -6.84 2.03
CA SER A 481 2.02 -5.49 2.61
C SER A 481 3.42 -4.99 2.96
N LYS A 482 4.35 -5.88 3.32
CA LYS A 482 5.74 -5.53 3.64
C LYS A 482 6.53 -5.19 2.38
N THR A 483 6.41 -5.97 1.31
CA THR A 483 7.06 -5.68 0.03
C THR A 483 6.59 -4.34 -0.52
N VAL A 484 5.28 -4.06 -0.43
CA VAL A 484 4.71 -2.75 -0.78
C VAL A 484 5.29 -1.65 0.10
N GLU A 485 5.34 -1.80 1.43
CA GLU A 485 5.92 -0.82 2.35
C GLU A 485 7.40 -0.52 2.03
N TYR A 486 8.22 -1.54 1.75
CA TYR A 486 9.62 -1.36 1.37
C TYR A 486 9.78 -0.63 0.03
N LEU A 487 8.96 -0.95 -0.97
CA LEU A 487 9.02 -0.30 -2.28
C LEU A 487 8.44 1.13 -2.26
N GLU A 488 7.35 1.38 -1.52
CA GLU A 488 6.82 2.72 -1.29
C GLU A 488 7.83 3.60 -0.54
N ASN A 489 8.48 3.07 0.50
CA ASN A 489 9.57 3.76 1.21
C ASN A 489 10.80 3.97 0.32
N PHE A 490 11.16 3.04 -0.59
CA PHE A 490 12.22 3.27 -1.57
C PHE A 490 11.89 4.46 -2.48
N VAL A 491 10.68 4.51 -3.05
CA VAL A 491 10.23 5.63 -3.89
C VAL A 491 10.19 6.95 -3.10
N GLU A 492 9.70 6.94 -1.85
CA GLU A 492 9.71 8.15 -1.00
C GLU A 492 11.15 8.62 -0.70
N ASN A 493 12.11 7.70 -0.53
CA ASN A 493 13.51 8.06 -0.34
C ASN A 493 14.18 8.56 -1.63
N LEU A 494 13.74 8.13 -2.82
CA LEU A 494 14.15 8.77 -4.09
C LEU A 494 13.65 10.22 -4.15
N ASP A 495 12.40 10.49 -3.76
CA ASP A 495 11.88 11.85 -3.65
C ASP A 495 12.70 12.68 -2.65
N ARG A 496 12.96 12.17 -1.44
CA ARG A 496 13.81 12.86 -0.45
C ARG A 496 15.24 13.10 -0.97
N PHE A 497 15.82 12.18 -1.72
CA PHE A 497 17.16 12.31 -2.29
C PHE A 497 17.22 13.37 -3.41
N THR A 498 16.24 13.40 -4.32
CA THR A 498 16.14 14.48 -5.34
C THR A 498 16.04 15.85 -4.67
N VAL A 499 15.25 15.96 -3.60
CA VAL A 499 15.10 17.20 -2.83
C VAL A 499 16.41 17.61 -2.20
N GLN A 500 17.04 16.73 -1.43
CA GLN A 500 18.30 17.03 -0.72
C GLN A 500 19.42 17.43 -1.67
N ARG A 501 19.53 16.79 -2.85
CA ARG A 501 20.52 17.19 -3.86
C ARG A 501 20.23 18.55 -4.48
N GLN A 502 18.99 18.84 -4.85
CA GLN A 502 18.63 20.15 -5.38
C GLN A 502 18.79 21.25 -4.32
N ASP A 503 18.42 21.00 -3.07
CA ASP A 503 18.65 21.92 -1.94
C ASP A 503 20.15 22.19 -1.74
N GLN A 504 20.99 21.15 -1.85
CA GLN A 504 22.45 21.26 -1.84
C GLN A 504 22.97 22.09 -3.03
N ALA A 505 22.45 21.88 -4.24
CA ALA A 505 22.83 22.62 -5.44
C ALA A 505 22.51 24.13 -5.30
N TYR A 506 21.30 24.47 -4.86
CA TYR A 506 20.90 25.85 -4.59
C TYR A 506 21.74 26.50 -3.47
N ALA A 507 22.00 25.78 -2.39
CA ALA A 507 22.89 26.26 -1.32
C ALA A 507 24.34 26.45 -1.80
N GLN A 508 24.87 25.53 -2.61
CA GLN A 508 26.20 25.62 -3.19
C GLN A 508 26.32 26.80 -4.16
N ALA A 509 25.31 27.01 -5.01
CA ALA A 509 25.26 28.15 -5.92
C ALA A 509 25.16 29.49 -5.17
N LEU A 510 24.42 29.54 -4.06
CA LEU A 510 24.43 30.70 -3.15
C LEU A 510 25.83 30.90 -2.53
N VAL A 511 26.50 29.85 -2.05
CA VAL A 511 27.88 29.97 -1.54
C VAL A 511 28.83 30.50 -2.61
N THR A 512 28.72 30.05 -3.87
CA THR A 512 29.51 30.60 -4.99
C THR A 512 29.23 32.09 -5.22
N ILE A 513 27.96 32.53 -5.20
CA ILE A 513 27.60 33.97 -5.31
C ILE A 513 28.23 34.79 -4.18
N LEU A 514 28.19 34.27 -2.94
CA LEU A 514 28.69 34.96 -1.75
C LEU A 514 30.21 34.88 -1.56
N SER A 515 30.88 33.95 -2.23
CA SER A 515 32.35 33.80 -2.18
C SER A 515 33.06 34.73 -3.19
N ASP A 516 32.37 35.14 -4.25
CA ASP A 516 32.87 36.13 -5.22
C ASP A 516 32.72 37.56 -4.67
N GLU A 517 33.85 38.16 -4.28
CA GLU A 517 33.92 39.53 -3.77
C GLU A 517 33.39 40.58 -4.76
N ALA A 518 33.38 40.32 -6.07
CA ALA A 518 32.83 41.23 -7.05
C ALA A 518 31.31 41.40 -6.89
N ASN A 519 30.59 40.35 -6.45
CA ASN A 519 29.15 40.43 -6.23
C ASN A 519 28.78 41.17 -4.94
N LEU A 520 29.68 41.22 -3.96
CA LEU A 520 29.50 41.94 -2.69
C LEU A 520 29.97 43.40 -2.76
N THR A 521 30.87 43.74 -3.70
CA THR A 521 31.39 45.10 -3.90
C THR A 521 30.70 45.86 -5.04
N SER A 522 30.12 45.15 -6.02
CA SER A 522 29.26 45.76 -7.05
C SER A 522 27.93 46.18 -6.43
N LEU A 523 27.69 47.49 -6.39
CA LEU A 523 26.49 48.07 -5.81
C LEU A 523 25.42 48.37 -6.86
N ILE A 524 24.18 48.05 -6.53
CA ILE A 524 22.98 48.33 -7.32
C ILE A 524 22.09 49.26 -6.50
N LYS A 525 21.64 50.34 -7.12
CA LYS A 525 20.74 51.32 -6.51
C LYS A 525 19.30 50.80 -6.57
N VAL A 526 18.57 50.86 -5.46
CA VAL A 526 17.18 50.40 -5.35
C VAL A 526 16.36 51.36 -4.49
N GLY A 527 15.05 51.43 -4.76
CA GLY A 527 14.14 52.35 -4.08
C GLY A 527 14.10 53.76 -4.69
N GLY A 528 13.00 54.48 -4.44
CA GLY A 528 12.68 55.76 -5.07
C GLY A 528 11.66 55.64 -6.21
N CYS A 529 10.98 56.75 -6.52
CA CYS A 529 10.07 56.82 -7.68
C CYS A 529 10.90 56.84 -8.98
N GLU A 530 10.95 55.70 -9.67
CA GLU A 530 11.21 55.71 -11.10
C GLU A 530 9.97 56.24 -11.83
N ASP A 531 10.01 57.52 -12.26
CA ASP A 531 9.20 57.98 -13.39
C ASP A 531 9.75 57.33 -14.69
N GLY A 532 9.56 56.02 -14.77
CA GLY A 532 9.95 55.17 -15.89
C GLY A 532 8.98 55.33 -17.04
N HIS A 533 9.38 56.08 -18.06
CA HIS A 533 8.70 56.15 -19.34
C HIS A 533 8.64 54.77 -20.04
N GLU A 534 7.59 53.98 -19.79
CA GLU A 534 7.03 53.09 -20.81
C GLU A 534 5.61 53.55 -21.17
N SER A 535 5.45 53.96 -22.42
CA SER A 535 4.24 54.59 -22.93
C SER A 535 3.14 53.56 -23.20
N LEU A 536 2.43 53.12 -22.15
CA LEU A 536 1.12 52.50 -22.29
C LEU A 536 0.08 53.61 -22.49
N LYS A 537 -0.41 53.71 -23.73
CA LYS A 537 -1.47 54.65 -24.11
C LYS A 537 -2.71 54.41 -23.26
N GLU A 538 -3.24 55.48 -22.67
CA GLU A 538 -4.60 55.48 -22.14
C GLU A 538 -5.56 55.07 -23.25
N ASN A 539 -6.28 53.96 -23.05
CA ASN A 539 -7.46 53.61 -23.82
C ASN A 539 -8.47 52.92 -22.89
N ASP A 540 -9.60 53.60 -22.72
CA ASP A 540 -10.91 53.09 -22.32
C ASP A 540 -11.04 52.14 -21.13
N SER A 541 -11.49 52.75 -20.04
CA SER A 541 -12.21 52.10 -18.95
C SER A 541 -13.42 51.29 -19.44
N LYS A 542 -13.34 49.96 -19.35
CA LYS A 542 -14.48 49.06 -19.05
C LYS A 542 -14.04 47.61 -18.77
N GLY A 543 -14.48 47.06 -17.65
CA GLY A 543 -14.42 45.62 -17.37
C GLY A 543 -13.15 45.12 -16.66
N LEU A 544 -12.84 45.68 -15.48
CA LEU A 544 -11.90 45.04 -14.54
C LEU A 544 -12.67 44.04 -13.68
N SER A 545 -12.11 42.85 -13.45
CA SER A 545 -12.66 41.88 -12.50
C SER A 545 -12.51 42.37 -11.06
N GLU A 546 -13.29 41.81 -10.13
CA GLU A 546 -13.21 42.14 -8.70
C GLU A 546 -11.79 41.96 -8.13
N SER A 547 -11.06 40.93 -8.58
CA SER A 547 -9.64 40.72 -8.28
C SER A 547 -8.69 41.79 -8.82
N GLN A 548 -8.97 42.37 -10.00
CA GLN A 548 -8.18 43.46 -10.57
C GLN A 548 -8.51 44.81 -9.90
N LEU A 549 -9.76 45.00 -9.51
CA LEU A 549 -10.22 46.12 -8.67
C LEU A 549 -9.55 46.06 -7.29
N GLU A 550 -9.51 44.90 -6.63
CA GLU A 550 -8.84 44.73 -5.34
C GLU A 550 -7.32 44.97 -5.44
N VAL A 551 -6.66 44.52 -6.51
CA VAL A 551 -5.24 44.83 -6.76
C VAL A 551 -5.02 46.33 -7.00
N ALA A 552 -5.91 47.01 -7.73
CA ALA A 552 -5.84 48.45 -7.95
C ALA A 552 -6.15 49.27 -6.68
N GLU A 553 -7.08 48.82 -5.83
CA GLU A 553 -7.39 49.46 -4.56
C GLU A 553 -6.33 49.22 -3.49
N LEU A 554 -5.76 48.02 -3.39
CA LEU A 554 -4.60 47.76 -2.54
C LEU A 554 -3.38 48.57 -2.98
N SER A 555 -3.15 48.70 -4.29
CA SER A 555 -2.08 49.56 -4.82
C SER A 555 -2.33 51.06 -4.53
N LYS A 556 -3.58 51.47 -4.31
CA LYS A 556 -3.92 52.82 -3.81
C LYS A 556 -3.79 52.93 -2.29
N LEU A 557 -4.24 51.94 -1.53
CA LEU A 557 -4.16 51.90 -0.06
C LEU A 557 -2.70 51.88 0.43
N PHE A 558 -1.85 51.08 -0.21
CA PHE A 558 -0.41 51.05 0.05
C PHE A 558 0.35 52.26 -0.52
N ARG A 559 -0.31 53.16 -1.27
CA ARG A 559 0.25 54.45 -1.73
C ARG A 559 0.13 55.55 -0.68
N TYR A 560 -0.78 55.40 0.30
CA TYR A 560 -0.99 56.35 1.41
C TYR A 560 -0.32 55.92 2.72
N VAL A 561 0.31 54.75 2.74
CA VAL A 561 1.24 54.31 3.79
C VAL A 561 2.62 54.34 3.16
N ASN A 562 3.62 54.98 3.78
CA ASN A 562 5.00 54.99 3.28
C ASN A 562 5.62 53.57 3.34
N LEU A 563 5.31 52.77 2.32
CA LEU A 563 5.78 51.40 2.08
C LEU A 563 6.75 51.31 0.89
N GLU A 564 7.02 52.43 0.22
CA GLU A 564 8.10 52.49 -0.75
C GLU A 564 9.44 52.24 -0.03
N PHE A 565 10.17 51.22 -0.49
CA PHE A 565 11.50 50.94 0.01
C PHE A 565 12.41 52.15 -0.25
N PRO A 566 13.08 52.70 0.77
CA PRO A 566 13.80 53.95 0.62
C PRO A 566 15.03 53.77 -0.27
N GLU A 567 15.32 54.81 -1.05
CA GLU A 567 16.46 54.86 -1.97
C GLU A 567 17.78 54.56 -1.23
N CYS A 568 18.45 53.48 -1.62
CA CYS A 568 19.74 53.06 -1.07
C CYS A 568 20.50 52.16 -2.06
N PHE A 569 21.67 51.66 -1.65
CA PHE A 569 22.44 50.70 -2.44
C PHE A 569 22.50 49.33 -1.76
N ILE A 570 22.28 48.28 -2.55
CA ILE A 570 22.41 46.85 -2.20
C ILE A 570 23.54 46.21 -2.99
N SER A 571 24.01 45.04 -2.55
CA SER A 571 24.97 44.23 -3.29
C SER A 571 24.32 43.51 -4.49
N LYS A 572 25.11 43.30 -5.55
CA LYS A 572 24.74 42.44 -6.69
C LYS A 572 24.43 41.00 -6.26
N ALA A 573 25.03 40.52 -5.17
CA ALA A 573 24.76 39.20 -4.59
C ALA A 573 23.26 39.00 -4.26
N VAL A 574 22.59 40.01 -3.68
CA VAL A 574 21.15 39.96 -3.39
C VAL A 574 20.31 39.85 -4.66
N VAL A 575 20.68 40.57 -5.72
CA VAL A 575 19.99 40.50 -7.02
C VAL A 575 20.19 39.13 -7.67
N MET A 576 21.36 38.50 -7.52
CA MET A 576 21.59 37.14 -8.01
C MET A 576 20.83 36.08 -7.20
N LEU A 577 20.72 36.23 -5.87
CA LEU A 577 19.86 35.40 -5.03
C LEU A 577 18.38 35.51 -5.43
N LEU A 578 17.87 36.72 -5.68
CA LEU A 578 16.48 36.90 -6.14
C LEU A 578 16.23 36.30 -7.53
N LYS A 579 17.24 36.29 -8.42
CA LYS A 579 17.16 35.56 -9.69
C LYS A 579 17.10 34.04 -9.50
N GLN A 580 17.80 33.48 -8.51
CA GLN A 580 17.67 32.05 -8.16
C GLN A 580 16.29 31.73 -7.59
N VAL A 581 15.73 32.61 -6.75
CA VAL A 581 14.35 32.50 -6.26
C VAL A 581 13.34 32.49 -7.41
N ASP A 582 13.54 33.36 -8.41
CA ASP A 582 12.69 33.37 -9.60
C ASP A 582 12.86 32.11 -10.45
N GLN A 583 14.08 31.60 -10.62
CA GLN A 583 14.33 30.33 -11.30
C GLN A 583 13.62 29.15 -10.61
N ILE A 584 13.66 29.05 -9.26
CA ILE A 584 12.93 28.01 -8.51
C ILE A 584 11.42 28.05 -8.79
N ILE A 585 10.85 29.25 -8.96
CA ILE A 585 9.41 29.44 -9.23
C ILE A 585 9.08 29.11 -10.69
N GLU A 586 9.97 29.40 -11.64
CA GLU A 586 9.83 29.01 -13.05
C GLU A 586 9.98 27.49 -13.22
N ASP A 587 11.02 26.88 -12.63
CA ASP A 587 11.28 25.44 -12.66
C ASP A 587 10.07 24.67 -12.11
N ALA A 588 9.47 25.15 -11.01
CA ALA A 588 8.29 24.53 -10.39
C ALA A 588 7.11 24.37 -11.36
N LYS A 589 7.01 25.16 -12.44
CA LYS A 589 5.95 25.02 -13.46
C LYS A 589 6.03 23.71 -14.24
N GLY A 590 7.20 23.07 -14.28
CA GLY A 590 7.41 21.78 -14.95
C GLY A 590 7.05 20.55 -14.11
N TYR A 591 6.70 20.71 -12.84
CA TYR A 591 6.50 19.60 -11.90
C TYR A 591 5.02 19.29 -11.61
N GLU A 592 4.76 18.04 -11.22
CA GLU A 592 3.43 17.56 -10.84
C GLU A 592 2.93 18.21 -9.53
N LYS A 593 1.59 18.29 -9.40
CA LYS A 593 0.89 19.02 -8.34
C LYS A 593 1.35 18.67 -6.92
N ASP A 594 1.60 17.39 -6.66
CA ASP A 594 1.95 16.88 -5.33
C ASP A 594 3.38 17.26 -4.92
N GLN A 595 4.24 17.61 -5.88
CA GLN A 595 5.65 17.95 -5.67
C GLN A 595 5.87 19.47 -5.46
N LEU A 596 4.92 20.30 -5.89
CA LEU A 596 5.01 21.78 -5.79
C LEU A 596 5.27 22.31 -4.36
N PRO A 597 4.59 21.83 -3.29
CA PRO A 597 4.83 22.35 -1.95
C PRO A 597 6.23 22.02 -1.42
N MET A 598 6.87 20.99 -1.96
CA MET A 598 8.21 20.54 -1.60
C MET A 598 9.27 21.44 -2.23
N ILE A 599 9.09 21.75 -3.52
CA ILE A 599 9.98 22.63 -4.30
C ILE A 599 9.87 24.09 -3.81
N LEU A 600 8.65 24.61 -3.64
CA LEU A 600 8.45 26.02 -3.27
C LEU A 600 8.91 26.36 -1.85
N LYS A 601 9.06 25.37 -0.94
CA LYS A 601 9.66 25.55 0.40
C LYS A 601 11.13 25.98 0.34
N ARG A 602 11.82 25.79 -0.79
CA ARG A 602 13.19 26.25 -1.00
C ARG A 602 13.32 27.77 -0.98
N VAL A 603 12.30 28.49 -1.47
CA VAL A 603 12.32 29.95 -1.56
C VAL A 603 12.56 30.62 -0.20
N PRO A 604 11.77 30.35 0.87
CA PRO A 604 12.07 30.90 2.18
C PRO A 604 13.39 30.37 2.75
N HIS A 605 13.76 29.11 2.50
CA HIS A 605 15.00 28.53 3.01
C HIS A 605 16.25 29.25 2.46
N LEU A 606 16.31 29.48 1.14
CA LEU A 606 17.46 30.10 0.47
C LEU A 606 17.66 31.56 0.92
N ILE A 607 16.56 32.31 1.08
CA ILE A 607 16.59 33.69 1.61
C ILE A 607 17.05 33.69 3.09
N HIS A 608 16.66 32.69 3.89
CA HIS A 608 17.10 32.55 5.27
C HIS A 608 18.60 32.22 5.40
N LEU A 609 19.16 31.43 4.48
CA LEU A 609 20.59 31.12 4.46
C LEU A 609 21.45 32.37 4.26
N TYR A 610 21.01 33.36 3.48
CA TYR A 610 21.73 34.62 3.26
C TYR A 610 22.16 35.30 4.56
N SER A 611 21.23 35.45 5.52
CA SER A 611 21.49 36.15 6.79
C SER A 611 22.38 35.38 7.77
N HIS A 612 22.80 34.16 7.40
CA HIS A 612 23.71 33.32 8.16
C HIS A 612 25.05 33.15 7.43
N PHE A 613 25.01 32.95 6.11
CA PHE A 613 26.20 32.75 5.28
C PHE A 613 27.03 34.02 5.16
N VAL A 614 26.44 35.21 4.98
CA VAL A 614 27.25 36.45 4.89
C VAL A 614 27.99 36.73 6.21
N PRO A 615 27.36 36.70 7.40
CA PRO A 615 28.08 36.82 8.67
C PRO A 615 29.14 35.75 8.93
N THR A 616 28.93 34.51 8.48
CA THR A 616 29.87 33.40 8.70
C THR A 616 31.05 33.42 7.72
N LEU A 617 30.81 33.55 6.41
CA LEU A 617 31.85 33.55 5.38
C LEU A 617 32.74 34.80 5.47
N HIS A 618 32.15 35.95 5.82
CA HIS A 618 32.83 37.25 5.86
C HIS A 618 33.05 37.76 7.28
N ALA A 619 33.20 36.86 8.26
CA ALA A 619 33.24 37.18 9.69
C ALA A 619 34.28 38.26 10.08
N GLU A 620 35.47 38.27 9.47
CA GLU A 620 36.49 39.29 9.74
C GLU A 620 36.16 40.65 9.12
N ARG A 621 35.54 40.68 7.92
CA ARG A 621 35.04 41.92 7.31
C ARG A 621 33.88 42.48 8.14
N MET A 622 32.95 41.63 8.60
CA MET A 622 31.85 42.01 9.50
C MET A 622 32.32 42.63 10.82
N LYS A 623 33.54 42.34 11.29
CA LYS A 623 34.13 42.98 12.48
C LYS A 623 34.82 44.32 12.16
N SER A 624 35.45 44.44 10.99
CA SER A 624 36.43 45.51 10.69
C SER A 624 35.95 46.55 9.67
N ASP A 625 35.05 46.21 8.75
CA ASP A 625 34.63 47.01 7.61
C ASP A 625 33.19 47.53 7.81
N LEU A 626 33.07 48.80 8.23
CA LEU A 626 31.78 49.47 8.44
C LEU A 626 30.97 49.61 7.12
N ARG A 627 31.64 49.71 5.98
CA ARG A 627 30.95 49.87 4.68
C ARG A 627 30.34 48.55 4.25
N PHE A 628 31.05 47.45 4.45
CA PHE A 628 30.50 46.10 4.25
C PHE A 628 29.28 45.82 5.13
N VAL A 629 29.36 46.14 6.43
CA VAL A 629 28.21 45.98 7.35
C VAL A 629 27.03 46.87 6.97
N THR A 630 27.29 48.05 6.41
CA THR A 630 26.27 48.95 5.88
C THR A 630 25.56 48.38 4.66
N ILE A 631 26.31 47.80 3.71
CA ILE A 631 25.74 47.10 2.55
C ILE A 631 24.92 45.88 3.01
N TYR A 632 25.47 45.05 3.90
CA TYR A 632 24.77 43.91 4.49
C TYR A 632 23.45 44.30 5.21
N HIS A 633 23.44 45.45 5.89
CA HIS A 633 22.22 45.99 6.48
C HIS A 633 21.16 46.29 5.41
N ASN A 634 21.53 47.01 4.34
CA ASN A 634 20.61 47.32 3.24
C ASN A 634 20.11 46.06 2.52
N ASP A 635 21.01 45.12 2.25
CA ASP A 635 20.71 43.82 1.65
C ASP A 635 19.63 43.06 2.42
N CYS A 636 19.81 42.92 3.73
CA CYS A 636 18.84 42.27 4.59
C CYS A 636 17.52 43.05 4.71
N MET A 637 17.56 44.38 4.72
CA MET A 637 16.36 45.22 4.71
C MET A 637 15.57 45.07 3.40
N TYR A 638 16.26 45.01 2.26
CA TYR A 638 15.66 44.81 0.95
C TYR A 638 15.08 43.40 0.78
N LEU A 639 15.82 42.35 1.19
CA LEU A 639 15.29 40.99 1.24
C LEU A 639 14.04 40.89 2.14
N ALA A 640 14.03 41.58 3.28
CA ALA A 640 12.86 41.63 4.17
C ALA A 640 11.67 42.34 3.52
N ASP A 641 11.91 43.35 2.68
CA ASP A 641 10.86 44.02 1.90
C ASP A 641 10.30 43.11 0.79
N GLN A 642 11.18 42.47 0.00
CA GLN A 642 10.76 41.49 -1.00
C GLN A 642 9.92 40.36 -0.37
N CYS A 643 10.31 39.87 0.81
CA CYS A 643 9.58 38.84 1.56
C CYS A 643 8.14 39.25 1.95
N LEU A 644 7.80 40.54 2.02
CA LEU A 644 6.43 41.01 2.27
C LEU A 644 5.50 40.78 1.07
N THR A 645 6.04 40.82 -0.15
CA THR A 645 5.23 40.81 -1.37
C THR A 645 5.40 39.56 -2.23
N LEU A 646 6.53 38.86 -2.13
CA LEU A 646 6.87 37.67 -2.93
C LEU A 646 5.80 36.57 -2.87
N GLY A 647 5.28 36.30 -1.66
CA GLY A 647 4.18 35.36 -1.43
C GLY A 647 2.94 35.70 -2.26
N ARG A 648 2.39 36.91 -2.13
CA ARG A 648 1.18 37.35 -2.86
C ARG A 648 1.41 37.59 -4.36
N ARG A 649 2.61 38.02 -4.76
CA ARG A 649 2.91 38.36 -6.17
C ARG A 649 3.25 37.16 -7.04
N LYS A 650 3.97 36.17 -6.51
CA LYS A 650 4.49 35.03 -7.29
C LYS A 650 3.99 33.67 -6.78
N ILE A 651 4.15 33.39 -5.49
CA ILE A 651 3.95 32.04 -4.94
C ILE A 651 2.47 31.64 -4.86
N PHE A 652 1.62 32.45 -4.23
CA PHE A 652 0.21 32.10 -4.02
C PHE A 652 -0.61 32.05 -5.31
N PRO A 653 -0.50 33.01 -6.26
CA PRO A 653 -1.25 32.94 -7.53
C PRO A 653 -0.87 31.70 -8.35
N PHE A 654 0.41 31.30 -8.31
CA PHE A 654 0.89 30.07 -8.96
C PHE A 654 0.23 28.82 -8.35
N VAL A 655 0.28 28.67 -7.02
CA VAL A 655 -0.35 27.52 -6.33
C VAL A 655 -1.87 27.48 -6.53
N GLU A 656 -2.53 28.64 -6.52
CA GLU A 656 -3.98 28.78 -6.72
C GLU A 656 -4.40 28.39 -8.15
N SER A 657 -3.65 28.85 -9.17
CA SER A 657 -3.89 28.51 -10.59
C SER A 657 -3.81 27.00 -10.90
N LEU A 658 -3.12 26.23 -10.05
CA LEU A 658 -2.98 24.78 -10.19
C LEU A 658 -4.06 24.01 -9.42
N GLY A 659 -4.97 24.69 -8.71
CA GLY A 659 -6.09 24.08 -8.01
C GLY A 659 -5.70 23.26 -6.79
N LEU A 660 -4.51 23.49 -6.21
CA LEU A 660 -4.22 22.99 -4.87
C LEU A 660 -5.10 23.76 -3.88
N GLY A 661 -6.10 23.09 -3.30
CA GLY A 661 -6.83 23.61 -2.15
C GLY A 661 -5.85 23.82 -1.00
N THR A 662 -5.43 25.06 -0.75
CA THR A 662 -4.34 25.38 0.15
C THR A 662 -4.76 25.19 1.61
N GLY A 663 -4.52 23.98 2.13
CA GLY A 663 -4.53 23.75 3.58
C GLY A 663 -3.64 24.78 4.28
N LEU A 664 -4.15 25.39 5.36
CA LEU A 664 -3.53 26.51 6.06
C LEU A 664 -2.04 26.27 6.40
N GLN A 665 -1.70 25.02 6.76
CA GLN A 665 -0.34 24.59 7.06
C GLN A 665 0.61 24.70 5.86
N THR A 666 0.14 24.36 4.65
CA THR A 666 0.94 24.45 3.42
C THR A 666 1.19 25.92 3.07
N ALA A 667 0.14 26.75 3.07
CA ALA A 667 0.26 28.19 2.83
C ALA A 667 1.19 28.88 3.85
N ALA A 668 1.11 28.49 5.13
CA ALA A 668 2.03 28.98 6.16
C ALA A 668 3.49 28.55 5.90
N SER A 669 3.73 27.30 5.48
CA SER A 669 5.08 26.80 5.20
C SER A 669 5.74 27.41 3.96
N LEU A 670 4.94 27.94 3.02
CA LEU A 670 5.40 28.63 1.81
C LEU A 670 5.52 30.15 2.00
N SER A 671 4.98 30.69 3.09
CA SER A 671 4.95 32.13 3.35
C SER A 671 6.32 32.66 3.73
N THR A 672 6.86 33.62 2.98
CA THR A 672 8.11 34.33 3.29
C THR A 672 7.99 35.36 4.42
N LEU A 673 6.77 35.64 4.91
CA LEU A 673 6.52 36.67 5.94
C LEU A 673 7.27 36.39 7.25
N HIS A 674 7.52 35.12 7.59
CA HIS A 674 8.24 34.75 8.81
C HIS A 674 9.72 35.16 8.81
N LEU A 675 10.30 35.47 7.64
CA LEU A 675 11.70 35.88 7.49
C LEU A 675 11.94 37.37 7.71
N VAL A 676 10.89 38.19 7.60
CA VAL A 676 10.97 39.66 7.68
C VAL A 676 11.60 40.12 9.00
N THR A 677 11.17 39.54 10.12
CA THR A 677 11.70 39.88 11.45
C THR A 677 13.14 39.39 11.67
N PRO A 678 13.50 38.11 11.41
CA PRO A 678 14.90 37.64 11.44
C PRO A 678 15.87 38.50 10.61
N LEU A 679 15.52 38.82 9.36
CA LEU A 679 16.36 39.62 8.47
C LEU A 679 16.59 41.04 9.02
N ARG A 680 15.52 41.73 9.42
CA ARG A 680 15.60 43.08 10.03
C ARG A 680 16.39 43.10 11.33
N ASN A 681 16.25 42.07 12.17
CA ASN A 681 16.99 41.93 13.42
C ASN A 681 18.48 41.69 13.18
N SER A 682 18.85 40.82 12.21
CA SER A 682 20.23 40.56 11.83
C SER A 682 20.92 41.82 11.28
N ALA A 683 20.25 42.53 10.36
CA ALA A 683 20.69 43.83 9.83
C ALA A 683 20.93 44.88 10.94
N THR A 684 19.91 45.10 11.77
CA THR A 684 19.93 46.16 12.79
C THR A 684 20.96 45.87 13.87
N SER A 685 21.09 44.61 14.32
CA SER A 685 22.05 44.23 15.36
C SER A 685 23.50 44.40 14.90
N ALA A 686 23.83 44.02 13.65
CA ALA A 686 25.15 44.22 13.07
C ALA A 686 25.53 45.71 12.98
N LEU A 687 24.65 46.54 12.42
CA LEU A 687 24.88 47.99 12.29
C LEU A 687 24.97 48.68 13.66
N MET A 688 24.09 48.33 14.61
CA MET A 688 24.13 48.88 15.97
C MET A 688 25.37 48.45 16.77
N ASN A 689 25.95 47.29 16.50
CA ASN A 689 27.22 46.89 17.09
C ASN A 689 28.35 47.83 16.62
N HIS A 690 28.42 48.09 15.32
CA HIS A 690 29.38 49.04 14.75
C HIS A 690 29.19 50.47 15.25
N LEU A 691 27.95 50.94 15.42
CA LEU A 691 27.67 52.25 16.02
C LEU A 691 28.33 52.39 17.41
N ARG A 692 28.22 51.35 18.26
CA ARG A 692 28.86 51.31 19.58
C ARG A 692 30.40 51.30 19.49
N ILE A 693 30.96 50.56 18.53
CA ILE A 693 32.41 50.51 18.30
C ILE A 693 32.93 51.90 17.88
N GLN A 694 32.31 52.56 16.90
CA GLN A 694 32.74 53.91 16.50
C GLN A 694 32.57 54.93 17.64
N LYS A 695 31.51 54.79 18.45
CA LYS A 695 31.31 55.57 19.68
C LYS A 695 32.50 55.45 20.65
N SER A 696 32.97 54.22 20.92
CA SER A 696 34.16 53.99 21.75
C SER A 696 35.43 54.57 21.14
N ARG A 697 35.63 54.41 19.83
CA ARG A 697 36.83 54.91 19.13
C ARG A 697 36.94 56.44 19.13
N ILE A 698 35.83 57.18 19.10
CA ILE A 698 35.83 58.64 19.29
C ILE A 698 36.36 58.98 20.69
N HIS A 699 35.85 58.31 21.73
CA HIS A 699 36.26 58.51 23.12
C HIS A 699 37.74 58.13 23.37
N GLU A 700 38.20 57.01 22.82
CA GLU A 700 39.60 56.57 22.87
C GLU A 700 40.53 57.57 22.18
N THR A 701 40.18 58.03 20.98
CA THR A 701 41.00 58.96 20.18
C THR A 701 41.14 60.33 20.84
N PHE A 702 40.04 60.84 21.42
CA PHE A 702 40.06 62.09 22.16
C PHE A 702 40.95 62.01 23.41
N ASN A 703 40.81 60.94 24.19
CA ASN A 703 41.55 60.76 25.44
C ASN A 703 43.02 60.34 25.24
N ALA A 704 43.38 59.68 24.13
CA ALA A 704 44.76 59.31 23.81
C ALA A 704 45.70 60.52 23.72
N SER A 705 45.16 61.69 23.36
CA SER A 705 45.90 62.96 23.31
C SER A 705 45.72 63.82 24.58
N ARG A 706 45.20 63.23 25.67
CA ARG A 706 44.82 63.88 26.95
C ARG A 706 43.67 64.90 26.87
N GLY A 707 42.87 64.86 25.79
CA GLY A 707 41.75 65.78 25.61
C GLY A 707 42.19 67.25 25.56
N LEU A 708 41.73 68.04 26.53
CA LEU A 708 42.01 69.49 26.64
C LEU A 708 42.87 69.86 27.87
N LYS A 709 43.47 68.90 28.57
CA LYS A 709 44.12 69.15 29.88
C LYS A 709 45.40 70.00 29.82
N ASP A 710 46.04 70.08 28.66
CA ASP A 710 47.28 70.82 28.44
C ASP A 710 47.03 71.91 27.34
N CYS A 711 46.16 72.91 27.57
CA CYS A 711 45.75 73.88 26.51
C CYS A 711 46.82 74.93 26.12
N ALA A 712 47.85 75.14 26.95
CA ALA A 712 48.92 76.11 26.70
C ALA A 712 50.19 75.49 26.09
N GLY A 713 50.97 76.31 25.36
CA GLY A 713 52.32 75.96 24.91
C GLY A 713 52.39 74.68 24.08
N GLU A 714 53.31 73.77 24.42
CA GLU A 714 53.51 72.48 23.75
C GLU A 714 52.30 71.52 23.82
N GLY A 715 51.32 71.78 24.69
CA GLY A 715 50.09 71.01 24.78
C GLY A 715 49.03 71.38 23.74
N ASN A 716 49.11 72.59 23.16
CA ASN A 716 48.21 73.08 22.11
C ASN A 716 48.20 72.12 20.89
N GLU A 717 49.36 71.61 20.46
CA GLU A 717 49.43 70.61 19.38
C GLU A 717 48.73 69.29 19.71
N LYS A 718 48.67 68.90 20.99
CA LYS A 718 48.04 67.65 21.44
C LYS A 718 46.52 67.81 21.45
N CYS A 719 46.02 68.94 21.95
CA CYS A 719 44.60 69.30 21.93
C CYS A 719 44.08 69.36 20.48
N GLU A 720 44.83 70.01 19.58
CA GLU A 720 44.49 70.09 18.15
C GLU A 720 44.49 68.72 17.48
N ARG A 721 45.45 67.85 17.81
CA ARG A 721 45.52 66.47 17.33
C ARG A 721 44.36 65.60 17.84
N ALA A 722 43.89 65.82 19.07
CA ALA A 722 42.71 65.15 19.63
C ALA A 722 41.46 65.45 18.77
N ILE A 723 41.22 66.74 18.52
CA ILE A 723 40.06 67.24 17.76
C ILE A 723 40.14 66.77 16.31
N LEU A 724 41.28 66.97 15.64
CA LEU A 724 41.48 66.56 14.25
C LEU A 724 41.38 65.03 14.09
N GLY A 725 41.80 64.26 15.09
CA GLY A 725 41.62 62.80 15.12
C GLY A 725 40.15 62.41 15.12
N CYS A 726 39.33 62.99 16.00
CA CYS A 726 37.89 62.73 16.06
C CYS A 726 37.15 63.19 14.78
N VAL A 727 37.47 64.37 14.26
CA VAL A 727 36.92 64.87 12.99
C VAL A 727 37.30 63.96 11.82
N SER A 728 38.54 63.46 11.78
CA SER A 728 39.00 62.51 10.75
C SER A 728 38.25 61.17 10.83
N LEU A 729 37.99 60.66 12.04
CA LEU A 729 37.17 59.46 12.23
C LEU A 729 35.73 59.66 11.75
N LEU A 730 35.10 60.79 12.07
CA LEU A 730 33.75 61.11 11.58
C LEU A 730 33.70 61.19 10.05
N LEU A 731 34.71 61.78 9.40
CA LEU A 731 34.83 61.82 7.94
C LEU A 731 35.05 60.44 7.30
N ILE A 732 35.76 59.53 7.97
CA ILE A 732 35.89 58.13 7.54
C ILE A 732 34.55 57.40 7.68
N VAL A 733 33.83 57.62 8.79
CA VAL A 733 32.50 57.05 9.00
C VAL A 733 31.52 57.51 7.92
N VAL A 734 31.42 58.82 7.63
CA VAL A 734 30.55 59.37 6.57
C VAL A 734 30.76 58.63 5.23
N LYS A 735 32.01 58.44 4.80
CA LYS A 735 32.35 57.69 3.57
C LYS A 735 32.05 56.19 3.64
N SER A 736 31.82 55.64 4.82
CA SER A 736 31.52 54.22 5.03
C SER A 736 30.01 53.96 5.15
N ILE A 737 29.25 54.97 5.60
CA ILE A 737 27.79 54.90 5.71
C ILE A 737 27.05 55.52 4.51
N ASP A 738 27.81 55.96 3.49
CA ASP A 738 27.31 56.48 2.20
C ASP A 738 26.24 55.64 1.48
N PRO A 739 26.15 54.30 1.65
CA PRO A 739 25.10 53.51 0.99
C PRO A 739 23.75 53.52 1.72
N LEU A 740 23.67 54.01 2.98
CA LEU A 740 22.44 53.95 3.79
C LEU A 740 21.30 54.83 3.24
N PRO A 741 20.03 54.45 3.46
CA PRO A 741 18.91 55.38 3.37
C PRO A 741 19.16 56.66 4.19
N ILE A 742 18.81 57.82 3.64
CA ILE A 742 19.07 59.14 4.26
C ILE A 742 18.59 59.24 5.72
N THR A 743 17.46 58.61 6.06
CA THR A 743 16.90 58.60 7.41
C THR A 743 17.72 57.80 8.42
N ILE A 744 18.44 56.76 7.96
CA ILE A 744 19.32 55.92 8.79
C ILE A 744 20.72 56.54 8.83
N TYR A 745 21.23 57.04 7.70
CA TYR A 745 22.45 57.83 7.60
C TYR A 745 22.47 58.97 8.63
N LEU A 746 21.45 59.85 8.60
CA LEU A 746 21.37 61.00 9.51
C LEU A 746 21.26 60.59 10.98
N ARG A 747 20.57 59.49 11.30
CA ARG A 747 20.49 58.97 12.68
C ARG A 747 21.83 58.41 13.16
N PHE A 748 22.51 57.63 12.33
CA PHE A 748 23.80 57.03 12.67
C PHE A 748 24.87 58.12 12.87
N LEU A 749 24.94 59.07 11.93
CA LEU A 749 25.85 60.21 12.01
C LEU A 749 25.53 61.13 13.20
N GLY A 750 24.25 61.43 13.42
CA GLY A 750 23.79 62.28 14.52
C GLY A 750 24.22 61.75 15.88
N VAL A 751 24.10 60.44 16.14
CA VAL A 751 24.53 59.81 17.41
C VAL A 751 26.04 59.92 17.64
N LEU A 752 26.86 59.86 16.59
CA LEU A 752 28.32 59.97 16.71
C LEU A 752 28.79 61.42 16.85
N VAL A 753 28.13 62.35 16.16
CA VAL A 753 28.37 63.80 16.30
C VAL A 753 27.96 64.29 17.69
N ASP A 754 26.78 63.89 18.17
CA ASP A 754 26.31 64.19 19.53
C ASP A 754 27.30 63.69 20.59
N GLU A 755 27.78 62.44 20.46
CA GLU A 755 28.80 61.93 21.39
C GLU A 755 30.11 62.72 21.34
N PHE A 756 30.60 63.09 20.15
CA PHE A 756 31.83 63.86 20.04
C PHE A 756 31.68 65.25 20.69
N ILE A 757 30.56 65.94 20.44
CA ILE A 757 30.25 67.23 21.07
C ILE A 757 30.15 67.06 22.58
N ARG A 758 29.47 66.01 23.07
CA ARG A 758 29.32 65.72 24.50
C ARG A 758 30.67 65.54 25.18
N ILE A 759 31.55 64.69 24.63
CA ILE A 759 32.91 64.46 25.15
C ILE A 759 33.73 65.75 25.15
N PHE A 760 33.62 66.56 24.09
CA PHE A 760 34.33 67.83 23.99
C PHE A 760 33.83 68.85 25.04
N CYS A 761 32.50 68.99 25.21
CA CYS A 761 31.91 69.85 26.23
C CYS A 761 32.24 69.38 27.66
N ASP A 762 32.14 68.08 27.94
CA ASP A 762 32.55 67.49 29.22
C ASP A 762 34.02 67.81 29.51
N ALA A 763 34.90 67.76 28.50
CA ALA A 763 36.31 68.11 28.65
C ALA A 763 36.58 69.60 28.89
N VAL A 764 35.77 70.51 28.32
CA VAL A 764 35.85 71.96 28.59
C VAL A 764 35.37 72.29 30.00
N ILE A 765 34.30 71.64 30.47
CA ILE A 765 33.71 71.88 31.81
C ILE A 765 34.66 71.42 32.94
N ASN A 766 35.45 70.37 32.71
CA ASN A 766 36.37 69.80 33.70
C ASN A 766 37.76 70.48 33.75
N LEU A 767 37.89 71.73 33.30
CA LEU A 767 39.12 72.53 33.43
C LEU A 767 39.06 73.38 34.70
N GLU A 768 39.95 73.11 35.67
CA GLU A 768 39.89 73.69 37.03
C GLU A 768 40.37 75.16 37.09
N ASP A 769 41.39 75.53 36.30
CA ASP A 769 41.90 76.91 36.15
C ASP A 769 42.15 77.19 34.65
N ILE A 770 41.70 78.34 34.14
CA ILE A 770 41.85 78.73 32.72
C ILE A 770 42.58 80.08 32.62
N THR A 771 43.78 80.09 32.05
CA THR A 771 44.50 81.35 31.76
C THR A 771 43.91 82.08 30.54
N THR A 772 44.20 83.39 30.40
CA THR A 772 43.78 84.18 29.24
C THR A 772 44.31 83.66 27.91
N MET A 773 45.50 83.02 27.89
CA MET A 773 46.01 82.39 26.67
C MET A 773 45.23 81.11 26.34
N GLU A 774 44.96 80.25 27.33
CA GLU A 774 44.19 79.01 27.13
C GLU A 774 42.75 79.31 26.69
N CYS A 775 42.12 80.35 27.24
CA CYS A 775 40.81 80.83 26.79
C CYS A 775 40.80 81.16 25.28
N SER A 776 41.86 81.81 24.76
CA SER A 776 41.98 82.12 23.34
C SER A 776 42.15 80.85 22.46
N SER A 777 42.92 79.86 22.93
CA SER A 777 43.06 78.57 22.25
C SER A 777 41.75 77.77 22.27
N LEU A 778 41.04 77.75 23.40
CA LEU A 778 39.74 77.08 23.54
C LEU A 778 38.68 77.68 22.61
N LEU A 779 38.61 79.00 22.48
CA LEU A 779 37.70 79.65 21.53
C LEU A 779 38.02 79.26 20.07
N ARG A 780 39.31 79.16 19.70
CA ARG A 780 39.74 78.66 18.39
C ARG A 780 39.32 77.19 18.18
N TYR A 781 39.40 76.35 19.21
CA TYR A 781 38.97 74.96 19.14
C TYR A 781 37.45 74.81 19.01
N ILE A 782 36.67 75.58 19.77
CA ILE A 782 35.21 75.60 19.68
C ILE A 782 34.77 76.00 18.26
N ASP A 783 35.31 77.09 17.71
CA ASP A 783 35.01 77.54 16.34
C ASP A 783 35.43 76.51 15.27
N SER A 784 36.59 75.86 15.45
CA SER A 784 37.05 74.76 14.58
C SER A 784 36.13 73.55 14.61
N VAL A 785 35.70 73.11 15.79
CA VAL A 785 34.74 72.00 15.97
C VAL A 785 33.39 72.33 15.36
N ILE A 786 32.86 73.54 15.60
CA ILE A 786 31.58 74.00 15.01
C ILE A 786 31.67 73.94 13.49
N LYS A 787 32.72 74.51 12.88
CA LYS A 787 32.91 74.50 11.41
C LYS A 787 33.06 73.09 10.86
N ALA A 788 33.82 72.22 11.52
CA ALA A 788 34.02 70.84 11.10
C ALA A 788 32.72 70.03 11.16
N VAL A 789 31.98 70.12 12.26
CA VAL A 789 30.70 69.41 12.44
C VAL A 789 29.63 69.94 11.48
N SER A 790 29.51 71.26 11.29
CA SER A 790 28.57 71.83 10.31
C SER A 790 28.90 71.35 8.88
N CYS A 791 30.18 71.27 8.51
CA CYS A 791 30.60 70.75 7.21
C CYS A 791 30.32 69.25 7.03
N ILE A 792 30.29 68.48 8.12
CA ILE A 792 29.93 67.06 8.14
C ILE A 792 28.42 66.84 8.05
N LEU A 793 27.60 67.67 8.70
CA LEU A 793 26.13 67.54 8.71
C LEU A 793 25.44 68.16 7.48
N LEU A 794 26.11 69.07 6.76
CA LEU A 794 25.62 69.68 5.51
C LEU A 794 26.02 68.88 4.25
N LYS A 795 26.55 67.66 4.42
CA LYS A 795 26.91 66.71 3.36
C LYS A 795 26.13 65.40 3.48
#